data_AF-A0A8T1WER0-F1
#
_entry.id   AF-A0A8T1WER0-F1
#
_cell.length_a   1.000
_cell.length_b   1.000
_cell.length_c   1.000
_cell.angle_alpha   90.00
_cell.angle_beta   90.00
_cell.angle_gamma   90.00
#
_symmetry.space_group_name_H-M   'P 1'
#
loop_
_entity.id
_entity.type
_entity.pdbx_description
1 polymer ?
#
loop_
_entity_poly.entity_id
_entity_poly.type
_entity_poly.pdbx_seq_one_letter_code
_entity_poly.pdbx_strand_id
1 'polypeptide(L)'
;MNFAVSTCTRTETALTSDCNSLCPEGRPCVAYAGGEEAKCSSVSSTFGNCTADDLCTYECFATGPDDFAANGALDFSTFTFLIPFGDAVARSEQEKNWTKEQEAAANAALAAAGDVTDKYPSKSNDALQQVEPLDFMPTTTKVVLAGGSSVFGVRGKVVQVQLPQKLFAADQQLQSVTLANLGLEQILNSSLPSELVNLTISNCLMTSYPNDLQDMHLLENLDLSKNYFSYFPADLRLPKLQTLNLSSNVLPGFESSLPGLITLDVSNNKLTAIPASIFELSTLQRLNLRGNNFNDIELTSSQLNFLQALETLNIDSLGKPNCTSSAQLETSNGISIGVCISDTGSADGDTGTDKALIAGITAAVVVLAVILTIVGIFRCLRLRAIQEKPEPEFINLRDEVSHPVDLHLAALRINPDELEYVRRLSSDHRSLRARYKHRVTFLMRHRGSRFLVCKRLQEEVVGEVVDARHFAEELQLAARLRHPRLVALVGIVYSRIYGLEALYEYMEGGDLRSYLVDLEDSKELRSWRSPINWKLQVAFDLAEVLVYAHSFSPGLVHRDLTSHSVLLSSPPDIHAGLDDFVVAKRSSTDMSTIGMSLREEMWMPPEVLTGSADYSAAGDIYALGVILSEIDTHSLPYENVHSVVRSSRRMSDVAILDLVASGKLQPSFSLGCPTGVRELGEKCLSFDPSDRPTALQCVIVLRALIADGHRTSSV
;
A
#
# COMPACT_ATOMS: atom_id res chain seq x y z
N MET A 1 12.84 -38.15 -45.47
CA MET A 1 11.89 -38.14 -44.34
C MET A 1 12.69 -37.78 -43.11
N ASN A 2 12.66 -36.51 -42.70
CA ASN A 2 13.23 -36.10 -41.42
C ASN A 2 12.22 -36.49 -40.35
N PHE A 3 12.53 -37.52 -39.57
CA PHE A 3 11.83 -37.77 -38.32
C PHE A 3 12.25 -36.65 -37.36
N ALA A 4 11.37 -35.68 -37.15
CA ALA A 4 11.47 -34.83 -35.98
C ALA A 4 11.19 -35.74 -34.78
N VAL A 5 12.23 -36.06 -34.01
CA VAL A 5 12.07 -36.66 -32.69
C VAL A 5 11.43 -35.57 -31.84
N SER A 6 10.13 -35.69 -31.57
CA SER A 6 9.48 -34.86 -30.55
C SER A 6 10.10 -35.23 -29.21
N THR A 7 10.70 -34.26 -28.53
CA THR A 7 11.28 -34.40 -27.19
C THR A 7 10.38 -33.66 -26.19
N CYS A 8 10.36 -34.07 -24.91
CA CYS A 8 9.67 -33.32 -23.86
C CYS A 8 10.03 -31.83 -23.95
N THR A 9 9.02 -30.97 -24.07
CA THR A 9 9.21 -29.53 -24.19
C THR A 9 9.28 -28.83 -22.83
N ARG A 10 9.00 -29.53 -21.73
CA ARG A 10 9.13 -28.98 -20.37
C ARG A 10 10.60 -28.75 -20.03
N THR A 11 10.91 -27.52 -19.66
CA THR A 11 12.25 -27.11 -19.22
C THR A 11 12.46 -27.28 -17.72
N GLU A 12 11.38 -27.39 -16.93
CA GLU A 12 11.43 -27.46 -15.46
C GLU A 12 10.43 -28.48 -14.90
N THR A 13 10.83 -29.14 -13.80
CA THR A 13 9.99 -30.08 -13.06
C THR A 13 8.98 -29.29 -12.22
N ALA A 14 7.69 -29.60 -12.37
CA ALA A 14 6.64 -28.88 -11.68
C ALA A 14 5.55 -29.76 -11.11
N LEU A 15 4.90 -29.26 -10.07
CA LEU A 15 3.60 -29.75 -9.61
C LEU A 15 2.53 -29.10 -10.51
N THR A 16 1.75 -29.89 -11.22
CA THR A 16 0.79 -29.42 -12.22
C THR A 16 -0.45 -30.30 -12.27
N SER A 17 -1.55 -29.76 -12.79
CA SER A 17 -2.74 -30.55 -13.15
C SER A 17 -2.75 -30.99 -14.62
N ASP A 18 -1.84 -30.44 -15.45
CA ASP A 18 -1.68 -30.86 -16.85
C ASP A 18 -0.78 -32.10 -16.95
N CYS A 19 -1.35 -33.24 -16.59
CA CYS A 19 -0.68 -34.54 -16.58
C CYS A 19 -0.94 -35.35 -17.87
N ASN A 20 -1.26 -34.67 -18.98
CA ASN A 20 -1.62 -35.25 -20.28
C ASN A 20 -2.65 -36.40 -20.21
N SER A 21 -3.62 -36.29 -19.29
CA SER A 21 -4.64 -37.33 -19.01
C SER A 21 -4.09 -38.70 -18.55
N LEU A 22 -2.82 -38.79 -18.17
CA LEU A 22 -2.21 -40.05 -17.70
C LEU A 22 -2.53 -40.35 -16.24
N CYS A 23 -2.69 -39.31 -15.43
CA CYS A 23 -3.02 -39.49 -14.02
C CYS A 23 -4.51 -39.80 -13.86
N PRO A 24 -4.86 -40.86 -13.09
CA PRO A 24 -6.25 -41.23 -12.87
C PRO A 24 -7.06 -40.05 -12.38
N GLU A 25 -8.27 -39.88 -12.94
CA GLU A 25 -9.25 -38.88 -12.48
C GLU A 25 -8.77 -37.42 -12.53
N GLY A 26 -7.74 -37.11 -13.34
CA GLY A 26 -7.25 -35.73 -13.52
C GLY A 26 -6.45 -35.19 -12.32
N ARG A 27 -5.88 -36.09 -11.51
CA ARG A 27 -5.09 -35.72 -10.31
C ARG A 27 -3.86 -34.89 -10.67
N PRO A 28 -3.48 -33.93 -9.81
CA PRO A 28 -2.19 -33.28 -9.92
C PRO A 28 -1.03 -34.28 -9.84
N CYS A 29 0.03 -33.98 -10.57
CA CYS A 29 1.23 -34.78 -10.67
C CYS A 29 2.47 -33.91 -10.63
N VAL A 30 3.62 -34.54 -10.40
CA VAL A 30 4.91 -33.92 -10.70
C VAL A 30 5.30 -34.29 -12.14
N ALA A 31 5.28 -33.30 -13.02
CA ALA A 31 5.72 -33.42 -14.40
C ALA A 31 7.21 -33.05 -14.50
N TYR A 32 8.04 -33.95 -15.03
CA TYR A 32 9.50 -33.78 -15.07
C TYR A 32 9.98 -32.97 -16.28
N ALA A 33 11.09 -32.26 -16.10
CA ALA A 33 11.81 -31.63 -17.21
C ALA A 33 12.37 -32.68 -18.21
N GLY A 34 12.54 -32.28 -19.46
CA GLY A 34 13.11 -33.13 -20.50
C GLY A 34 14.51 -33.64 -20.15
N GLY A 35 14.74 -34.95 -20.30
CA GLY A 35 16.01 -35.60 -19.98
C GLY A 35 16.18 -36.02 -18.50
N GLU A 36 15.21 -35.70 -17.64
CA GLU A 36 15.20 -36.14 -16.23
C GLU A 36 14.33 -37.40 -15.98
N GLU A 37 13.97 -38.14 -17.04
CA GLU A 37 13.08 -39.32 -17.01
C GLU A 37 13.51 -40.37 -15.96
N ALA A 38 14.83 -40.54 -15.77
CA ALA A 38 15.39 -41.47 -14.79
C ALA A 38 15.15 -41.07 -13.31
N LYS A 39 14.73 -39.84 -13.03
CA LYS A 39 14.44 -39.35 -11.66
C LYS A 39 13.07 -39.79 -11.14
N CYS A 40 12.17 -40.24 -12.02
CA CYS A 40 10.92 -40.88 -11.61
C CYS A 40 11.15 -42.39 -11.47
N SER A 41 11.59 -42.84 -10.29
CA SER A 41 11.67 -44.28 -9.98
C SER A 41 10.57 -44.66 -8.99
N SER A 42 9.91 -45.80 -9.19
CA SER A 42 8.90 -46.30 -8.23
C SER A 42 9.46 -46.59 -6.83
N VAL A 43 10.80 -46.56 -6.68
CA VAL A 43 11.50 -46.72 -5.40
C VAL A 43 11.62 -45.37 -4.66
N SER A 44 11.50 -44.23 -5.36
CA SER A 44 11.64 -42.88 -4.79
C SER A 44 10.33 -42.26 -4.29
N SER A 45 9.20 -42.93 -4.49
CA SER A 45 7.87 -42.35 -4.21
C SER A 45 6.98 -43.31 -3.45
N THR A 46 6.75 -43.02 -2.16
CA THR A 46 5.82 -43.80 -1.32
C THR A 46 4.37 -43.71 -1.81
N PHE A 47 4.01 -42.62 -2.50
CA PHE A 47 2.64 -42.30 -2.92
C PHE A 47 2.49 -41.93 -4.41
N GLY A 48 3.55 -42.14 -5.21
CA GLY A 48 3.58 -41.77 -6.62
C GLY A 48 3.61 -43.00 -7.53
N ASN A 49 2.90 -42.95 -8.66
CA ASN A 49 3.11 -43.88 -9.77
C ASN A 49 3.69 -43.14 -10.97
N CYS A 50 4.86 -43.58 -11.43
CA CYS A 50 5.52 -43.02 -12.60
C CYS A 50 4.85 -43.51 -13.88
N THR A 51 4.43 -42.58 -14.72
CA THR A 51 3.82 -42.83 -16.04
C THR A 51 4.50 -41.95 -17.09
N ALA A 52 4.46 -42.36 -18.35
CA ALA A 52 5.05 -41.61 -19.45
C ALA A 52 4.18 -41.74 -20.72
N ASP A 53 4.16 -40.70 -21.56
CA ASP A 53 3.44 -40.62 -22.84
C ASP A 53 4.39 -40.71 -24.05
N ASP A 54 5.48 -41.45 -23.92
CA ASP A 54 6.61 -41.54 -24.87
C ASP A 54 7.42 -40.23 -25.05
N LEU A 55 7.00 -39.10 -24.45
CA LEU A 55 7.65 -37.80 -24.58
C LEU A 55 8.09 -37.22 -23.25
N CYS A 56 7.23 -37.23 -22.23
CA CYS A 56 7.48 -36.69 -20.90
C CYS A 56 7.14 -37.74 -19.82
N THR A 57 7.73 -37.57 -18.63
CA THR A 57 7.48 -38.43 -17.47
C THR A 57 6.71 -37.67 -16.39
N TYR A 58 5.75 -38.35 -15.77
CA TYR A 58 4.86 -37.79 -14.77
C TYR A 58 4.78 -38.73 -13.56
N GLU A 59 4.87 -38.18 -12.37
CA GLU A 59 4.64 -38.89 -11.11
C GLU A 59 3.25 -38.53 -10.59
N CYS A 60 2.30 -39.42 -10.80
CA CYS A 60 0.91 -39.24 -10.37
C CYS A 60 0.78 -39.60 -8.90
N PHE A 61 0.34 -38.66 -8.05
CA PHE A 61 0.20 -38.91 -6.63
C PHE A 61 -1.18 -39.47 -6.25
N ALA A 62 -1.18 -40.43 -5.33
CA ALA A 62 -2.36 -40.86 -4.58
C ALA A 62 -2.39 -40.16 -3.21
N THR A 63 -3.56 -39.80 -2.71
CA THR A 63 -3.72 -39.06 -1.45
C THR A 63 -3.54 -39.99 -0.26
N GLY A 64 -2.28 -40.28 0.11
CA GLY A 64 -1.91 -40.94 1.36
C GLY A 64 -2.43 -42.38 1.55
N PRO A 65 -2.20 -42.99 2.73
CA PRO A 65 -2.65 -44.35 3.06
C PRO A 65 -4.17 -44.51 3.17
N ASP A 66 -4.90 -43.42 3.39
CA ASP A 66 -6.35 -43.41 3.64
C ASP A 66 -7.18 -43.58 2.35
N ASP A 67 -6.57 -43.42 1.15
CA ASP A 67 -7.15 -43.83 -0.13
C ASP A 67 -7.50 -45.35 -0.15
N PHE A 68 -6.93 -46.15 0.75
CA PHE A 68 -7.13 -47.61 0.78
C PHE A 68 -7.92 -48.15 1.99
N ALA A 69 -8.41 -47.32 2.90
CA ALA A 69 -8.99 -47.82 4.15
C ALA A 69 -10.53 -47.89 4.16
N ALA A 70 -11.01 -49.13 3.99
CA ALA A 70 -12.22 -49.69 4.61
C ALA A 70 -13.60 -49.22 4.10
N ASN A 71 -13.84 -49.30 2.78
CA ASN A 71 -15.13 -49.67 2.16
C ASN A 71 -15.13 -49.60 0.61
N GLY A 72 -13.98 -49.35 -0.03
CA GLY A 72 -13.85 -49.37 -1.49
C GLY A 72 -14.33 -48.10 -2.19
N ALA A 73 -14.62 -47.02 -1.46
CA ALA A 73 -14.80 -45.68 -2.01
C ALA A 73 -13.63 -44.81 -1.58
N LEU A 74 -12.93 -44.22 -2.56
CA LEU A 74 -11.84 -43.27 -2.35
C LEU A 74 -12.43 -41.90 -1.92
N ASP A 75 -11.88 -41.27 -0.88
CA ASP A 75 -12.30 -39.93 -0.42
C ASP A 75 -11.35 -38.84 -0.93
N PHE A 76 -11.78 -38.11 -1.95
CA PHE A 76 -11.00 -37.05 -2.60
C PHE A 76 -11.32 -35.65 -2.08
N SER A 77 -11.93 -35.54 -0.90
CA SER A 77 -12.32 -34.25 -0.34
C SER A 77 -11.13 -33.36 0.02
N THR A 78 -9.95 -33.96 0.27
CA THR A 78 -8.75 -33.25 0.73
C THR A 78 -7.51 -33.61 -0.09
N PHE A 79 -6.89 -32.61 -0.71
CA PHE A 79 -5.56 -32.74 -1.32
C PHE A 79 -4.49 -32.21 -0.38
N THR A 80 -3.43 -32.98 -0.13
CA THR A 80 -2.29 -32.55 0.70
C THR A 80 -0.99 -32.87 -0.04
N PHE A 81 -0.13 -31.86 -0.17
CA PHE A 81 1.19 -32.01 -0.78
C PHE A 81 2.25 -31.31 0.07
N LEU A 82 3.32 -32.04 0.39
CA LEU A 82 4.44 -31.55 1.18
C LEU A 82 5.64 -31.27 0.27
N ILE A 83 6.37 -30.21 0.56
CA ILE A 83 7.59 -29.86 -0.16
C ILE A 83 8.76 -29.88 0.83
N PRO A 84 9.38 -31.05 1.11
CA PRO A 84 10.53 -31.13 2.01
C PRO A 84 11.63 -30.15 1.63
N PHE A 85 12.32 -29.61 2.62
CA PHE A 85 13.43 -28.70 2.39
C PHE A 85 14.63 -29.46 1.81
N GLY A 86 15.13 -28.99 0.68
CA GLY A 86 16.33 -29.45 0.01
C GLY A 86 17.62 -28.87 0.57
N ASP A 87 18.75 -29.38 0.07
CA ASP A 87 20.10 -29.06 0.52
C ASP A 87 20.68 -27.81 -0.16
N ALA A 88 20.18 -27.42 -1.34
CA ALA A 88 20.87 -26.48 -2.24
C ALA A 88 20.12 -25.16 -2.52
N VAL A 89 19.44 -24.59 -1.52
CA VAL A 89 18.49 -23.47 -1.77
C VAL A 89 18.92 -22.15 -1.13
N ALA A 90 18.72 -21.06 -1.86
CA ALA A 90 18.89 -19.70 -1.38
C ALA A 90 17.89 -19.40 -0.25
N ARG A 91 18.39 -18.95 0.89
CA ARG A 91 17.59 -18.46 2.02
C ARG A 91 16.77 -17.23 1.60
N SER A 92 15.59 -17.05 2.18
CA SER A 92 14.87 -15.77 2.11
C SER A 92 15.67 -14.65 2.79
N GLU A 93 15.38 -13.39 2.47
CA GLU A 93 16.05 -12.25 3.12
C GLU A 93 15.86 -12.26 4.65
N GLN A 94 14.68 -12.68 5.11
CA GLN A 94 14.37 -12.80 6.53
C GLN A 94 15.20 -13.91 7.20
N GLU A 95 15.43 -15.04 6.52
CA GLU A 95 16.31 -16.13 7.01
C GLU A 95 17.81 -15.80 6.90
N LYS A 96 18.21 -14.97 5.92
CA LYS A 96 19.61 -14.50 5.78
C LYS A 96 20.01 -13.61 6.95
N ASN A 97 19.06 -12.88 7.52
CA ASN A 97 19.30 -11.95 8.63
C ASN A 97 19.27 -12.63 10.01
N TRP A 98 19.11 -13.96 10.09
CA TRP A 98 19.12 -14.67 11.36
C TRP A 98 20.51 -14.75 11.99
N THR A 99 20.54 -14.65 13.32
CA THR A 99 21.73 -15.06 14.08
C THR A 99 21.86 -16.60 14.06
N LYS A 100 23.06 -17.10 14.35
CA LYS A 100 23.31 -18.54 14.43
C LYS A 100 22.44 -19.23 15.48
N GLU A 101 22.14 -18.53 16.58
CA GLU A 101 21.27 -19.01 17.65
C GLU A 101 19.82 -19.11 17.19
N GLN A 102 19.32 -18.12 16.45
CA GLN A 102 17.97 -18.14 15.88
C GLN A 102 17.81 -19.29 14.87
N GLU A 103 18.81 -19.48 14.01
CA GLU A 103 18.83 -20.58 13.05
C GLU A 103 18.87 -21.95 13.74
N ALA A 104 19.72 -22.11 14.76
CA ALA A 104 19.80 -23.34 15.53
C ALA A 104 18.48 -23.65 16.25
N ALA A 105 17.82 -22.64 16.83
CA ALA A 105 16.52 -22.79 17.49
C ALA A 105 15.43 -23.20 16.48
N ALA A 106 15.37 -22.56 15.31
CA ALA A 106 14.42 -22.91 14.26
C ALA A 106 14.64 -24.34 13.74
N ASN A 107 15.90 -24.74 13.51
CA ASN A 107 16.24 -26.11 13.09
C ASN A 107 15.87 -27.15 14.16
N ALA A 108 16.15 -26.87 15.43
CA ALA A 108 15.80 -27.76 16.52
C ALA A 108 14.27 -27.93 16.65
N ALA A 109 13.54 -26.84 16.50
CA ALA A 109 12.09 -26.85 16.59
C ALA A 109 11.45 -27.53 15.37
N LEU A 110 12.02 -27.39 14.17
CA LEU A 110 11.63 -28.15 12.98
C LEU A 110 11.94 -29.65 13.13
N ALA A 111 13.09 -30.01 13.68
CA ALA A 111 13.44 -31.41 13.97
C ALA A 111 12.53 -32.05 15.03
N ALA A 112 11.95 -31.23 15.91
CA ALA A 112 10.95 -31.68 16.89
C ALA A 112 9.54 -31.83 16.27
N ALA A 113 9.26 -31.16 15.14
CA ALA A 113 8.05 -31.40 14.38
C ALA A 113 8.15 -32.78 13.70
N GLY A 114 7.17 -33.65 13.93
CA GLY A 114 7.18 -34.99 13.35
C GLY A 114 7.16 -34.95 11.82
N ASP A 115 7.86 -35.91 11.21
CA ASP A 115 7.86 -36.14 9.76
C ASP A 115 6.61 -36.94 9.37
N VAL A 116 5.85 -36.42 8.40
CA VAL A 116 4.65 -37.05 7.84
C VAL A 116 4.72 -37.21 6.31
N THR A 117 5.93 -37.16 5.74
CA THR A 117 6.16 -37.45 4.30
C THR A 117 5.91 -38.92 3.95
N ASP A 118 5.84 -39.79 4.95
CA ASP A 118 5.38 -41.17 4.86
C ASP A 118 3.84 -41.31 4.88
N LYS A 119 3.09 -40.20 5.05
CA LYS A 119 1.63 -40.17 5.03
C LYS A 119 1.04 -39.34 3.89
N TYR A 120 1.82 -38.42 3.33
CA TYR A 120 1.35 -37.51 2.29
C TYR A 120 2.32 -37.48 1.11
N PRO A 121 1.81 -37.31 -0.12
CA PRO A 121 2.62 -36.98 -1.29
C PRO A 121 3.63 -35.88 -1.00
N SER A 122 4.87 -36.08 -1.43
CA SER A 122 5.91 -35.10 -1.22
C SER A 122 6.98 -35.11 -2.31
N LYS A 123 7.55 -33.93 -2.55
CA LYS A 123 8.74 -33.79 -3.40
C LYS A 123 9.61 -32.66 -2.88
N SER A 124 10.90 -32.94 -2.65
CA SER A 124 11.84 -31.91 -2.18
C SER A 124 11.95 -30.77 -3.18
N ASN A 125 12.12 -29.54 -2.69
CA ASN A 125 12.37 -28.37 -3.54
C ASN A 125 13.78 -28.33 -4.19
N ASP A 126 14.65 -29.30 -3.92
CA ASP A 126 15.83 -29.54 -4.78
C ASP A 126 15.42 -30.11 -6.15
N ALA A 127 14.31 -30.86 -6.19
CA ALA A 127 13.81 -31.54 -7.38
C ALA A 127 12.60 -30.83 -8.00
N LEU A 128 11.84 -30.07 -7.22
CA LEU A 128 10.64 -29.35 -7.65
C LEU A 128 10.97 -27.86 -7.83
N GLN A 129 11.04 -27.37 -9.07
CA GLN A 129 11.41 -25.98 -9.34
C GLN A 129 10.23 -25.01 -9.30
N GLN A 130 9.02 -25.47 -9.67
CA GLN A 130 7.83 -24.62 -9.73
C GLN A 130 6.52 -25.38 -9.43
N VAL A 131 5.48 -24.62 -9.13
CA VAL A 131 4.08 -25.08 -9.07
C VAL A 131 3.32 -24.32 -10.16
N GLU A 132 2.55 -25.04 -10.95
CA GLU A 132 1.66 -24.49 -11.97
C GLU A 132 0.25 -24.27 -11.40
N PRO A 133 -0.64 -23.52 -12.08
CA PRO A 133 -2.03 -23.43 -11.67
C PRO A 133 -2.62 -24.84 -11.49
N LEU A 134 -3.21 -25.07 -10.32
CA LEU A 134 -3.84 -26.35 -10.01
C LEU A 134 -5.32 -26.25 -10.31
N ASP A 135 -5.89 -27.35 -10.79
CA ASP A 135 -7.31 -27.49 -11.11
C ASP A 135 -7.77 -28.81 -10.48
N PHE A 136 -8.67 -28.71 -9.50
CA PHE A 136 -9.10 -29.85 -8.70
C PHE A 136 -10.45 -30.39 -9.15
N MET A 137 -10.68 -31.67 -8.88
CA MET A 137 -12.00 -32.27 -9.08
C MET A 137 -13.07 -31.54 -8.24
N PRO A 138 -14.34 -31.52 -8.69
CA PRO A 138 -15.44 -30.91 -7.93
C PRO A 138 -15.66 -31.50 -6.53
N THR A 139 -15.16 -32.70 -6.26
CA THR A 139 -15.24 -33.37 -4.95
C THR A 139 -14.19 -32.85 -3.97
N THR A 140 -13.10 -32.25 -4.45
CA THR A 140 -12.03 -31.72 -3.61
C THR A 140 -12.44 -30.36 -3.08
N THR A 141 -12.59 -30.29 -1.76
CA THR A 141 -13.05 -29.08 -1.03
C THR A 141 -11.96 -28.51 -0.13
N LYS A 142 -10.86 -29.24 0.09
CA LYS A 142 -9.76 -28.84 0.95
C LYS A 142 -8.42 -29.05 0.26
N VAL A 143 -7.55 -28.06 0.36
CA VAL A 143 -6.18 -28.11 -0.18
C VAL A 143 -5.19 -27.71 0.90
N VAL A 144 -4.12 -28.50 1.05
CA VAL A 144 -2.99 -28.24 1.92
C VAL A 144 -1.71 -28.29 1.08
N LEU A 145 -1.01 -27.18 0.97
CA LEU A 145 0.32 -27.10 0.37
C LEU A 145 1.28 -26.56 1.43
N ALA A 146 2.21 -27.41 1.87
CA ALA A 146 3.09 -27.05 2.98
C ALA A 146 4.56 -27.35 2.65
N GLY A 147 5.43 -26.39 2.93
CA GLY A 147 6.86 -26.59 2.93
C GLY A 147 7.34 -27.36 4.16
N GLY A 148 8.37 -28.17 3.98
CA GLY A 148 8.91 -29.08 4.98
C GLY A 148 8.23 -30.46 4.99
N SER A 149 8.56 -31.24 6.01
CA SER A 149 8.05 -32.60 6.20
C SER A 149 6.81 -32.66 7.10
N SER A 150 6.26 -31.50 7.50
CA SER A 150 5.11 -31.39 8.40
C SER A 150 4.23 -30.20 8.04
N VAL A 151 2.93 -30.35 8.25
CA VAL A 151 1.92 -29.33 7.91
C VAL A 151 1.99 -28.12 8.84
N PHE A 152 2.37 -28.33 10.11
CA PHE A 152 2.34 -27.30 11.14
C PHE A 152 3.78 -26.94 11.54
N GLY A 153 4.37 -26.04 10.74
CA GLY A 153 5.76 -25.63 10.89
C GLY A 153 5.98 -24.68 12.06
N VAL A 154 7.18 -24.76 12.64
CA VAL A 154 7.69 -23.73 13.54
C VAL A 154 8.06 -22.51 12.69
N ARG A 155 7.86 -21.29 13.22
CA ARG A 155 8.28 -20.06 12.52
C ARG A 155 9.74 -20.22 12.14
N GLY A 156 10.04 -20.14 10.86
CA GLY A 156 11.37 -20.47 10.42
C GLY A 156 11.52 -20.73 8.92
N LYS A 157 12.24 -21.81 8.59
CA LYS A 157 12.55 -22.21 7.22
C LYS A 157 11.31 -22.23 6.34
N VAL A 158 11.38 -21.62 5.16
CA VAL A 158 10.36 -21.69 4.12
C VAL A 158 10.92 -22.29 2.84
N VAL A 159 10.04 -22.92 2.08
CA VAL A 159 10.33 -23.44 0.76
C VAL A 159 10.30 -22.30 -0.25
N GLN A 160 11.38 -22.18 -1.02
CA GLN A 160 11.45 -21.32 -2.20
C GLN A 160 11.13 -22.16 -3.43
N VAL A 161 9.93 -21.99 -3.98
CA VAL A 161 9.45 -22.61 -5.23
C VAL A 161 8.70 -21.54 -6.02
N GLN A 162 8.86 -21.52 -7.34
CA GLN A 162 8.11 -20.55 -8.16
C GLN A 162 6.62 -20.89 -8.12
N LEU A 163 5.78 -19.92 -7.79
CA LEU A 163 4.33 -20.07 -7.71
C LEU A 163 3.66 -19.21 -8.80
N PRO A 164 2.48 -19.60 -9.29
CA PRO A 164 1.76 -18.84 -10.30
C PRO A 164 0.97 -17.69 -9.65
N GLN A 165 0.68 -16.65 -10.43
CA GLN A 165 -0.17 -15.53 -9.97
C GLN A 165 -1.64 -15.91 -9.70
N LYS A 166 -2.09 -17.07 -10.19
CA LYS A 166 -3.44 -17.60 -10.00
C LYS A 166 -3.33 -19.08 -9.64
N LEU A 167 -3.19 -19.37 -8.35
CA LEU A 167 -2.94 -20.74 -7.90
C LEU A 167 -4.22 -21.58 -7.80
N PHE A 168 -5.31 -21.02 -7.26
CA PHE A 168 -6.60 -21.70 -7.04
C PHE A 168 -7.79 -20.88 -7.56
N ALA A 169 -7.55 -19.89 -8.43
CA ALA A 169 -8.56 -18.92 -8.84
C ALA A 169 -9.77 -19.55 -9.56
N ALA A 170 -9.58 -20.72 -10.18
CA ALA A 170 -10.64 -21.46 -10.87
C ALA A 170 -11.46 -22.36 -9.93
N ASP A 171 -10.96 -22.67 -8.73
CA ASP A 171 -11.50 -23.71 -7.84
C ASP A 171 -12.51 -23.16 -6.83
N GLN A 172 -13.65 -22.67 -7.31
CA GLN A 172 -14.70 -22.09 -6.46
C GLN A 172 -15.38 -23.12 -5.52
N GLN A 173 -15.14 -24.42 -5.72
CA GLN A 173 -15.61 -25.49 -4.84
C GLN A 173 -14.81 -25.60 -3.53
N LEU A 174 -13.61 -24.99 -3.45
CA LEU A 174 -12.77 -25.09 -2.27
C LEU A 174 -13.39 -24.32 -1.10
N GLN A 175 -13.47 -24.99 0.04
CA GLN A 175 -13.92 -24.45 1.32
C GLN A 175 -12.76 -24.22 2.29
N SER A 176 -11.63 -24.91 2.09
CA SER A 176 -10.47 -24.84 2.97
C SER A 176 -9.17 -24.78 2.18
N VAL A 177 -8.35 -23.77 2.43
CA VAL A 177 -7.00 -23.66 1.86
C VAL A 177 -5.98 -23.45 2.97
N THR A 178 -4.93 -24.27 2.97
CA THR A 178 -3.79 -24.15 3.88
C THR A 178 -2.51 -24.02 3.07
N LEU A 179 -1.86 -22.87 3.21
CA LEU A 179 -0.52 -22.58 2.71
C LEU A 179 0.40 -22.40 3.92
N ALA A 180 1.44 -23.21 4.04
CA ALA A 180 2.33 -23.15 5.20
C ALA A 180 3.81 -23.29 4.80
N ASN A 181 4.69 -22.50 5.40
CA ASN A 181 6.15 -22.59 5.18
C ASN A 181 6.55 -22.40 3.69
N LEU A 182 5.86 -21.52 2.95
CA LEU A 182 6.14 -21.23 1.53
C LEU A 182 6.57 -19.76 1.38
N GLY A 183 7.56 -19.45 0.55
CA GLY A 183 7.92 -18.06 0.25
C GLY A 183 6.88 -17.37 -0.63
N LEU A 184 5.90 -16.68 -0.04
CA LEU A 184 4.79 -16.03 -0.77
C LEU A 184 4.99 -14.51 -0.98
N GLU A 185 6.16 -13.95 -0.65
CA GLU A 185 6.42 -12.49 -0.56
C GLU A 185 6.06 -11.68 -1.84
N GLN A 186 5.98 -12.34 -3.00
CA GLN A 186 5.67 -11.69 -4.29
C GLN A 186 4.28 -12.03 -4.87
N ILE A 187 3.47 -12.89 -4.24
CA ILE A 187 2.31 -13.53 -4.89
C ILE A 187 1.13 -13.61 -3.94
N LEU A 188 -0.04 -13.11 -4.40
CA LEU A 188 -1.44 -13.44 -4.08
C LEU A 188 -2.32 -12.19 -4.37
N ASN A 189 -2.23 -11.66 -5.60
CA ASN A 189 -3.23 -10.73 -6.14
C ASN A 189 -4.16 -11.56 -7.03
N SER A 190 -5.37 -11.93 -6.57
CA SER A 190 -6.35 -12.78 -7.30
C SER A 190 -6.00 -14.27 -7.42
N SER A 191 -5.54 -14.89 -6.34
CA SER A 191 -5.13 -16.30 -6.32
C SER A 191 -6.05 -17.24 -5.55
N LEU A 192 -6.84 -16.72 -4.60
CA LEU A 192 -7.66 -17.52 -3.69
C LEU A 192 -9.15 -17.42 -4.09
N PRO A 193 -9.93 -18.52 -3.95
CA PRO A 193 -11.36 -18.49 -4.20
C PRO A 193 -12.12 -17.72 -3.10
N SER A 194 -13.24 -17.09 -3.45
CA SER A 194 -14.04 -16.27 -2.52
C SER A 194 -14.94 -17.11 -1.59
N GLU A 195 -15.22 -18.36 -1.95
CA GLU A 195 -16.12 -19.26 -1.22
C GLU A 195 -15.49 -19.94 0.01
N LEU A 196 -14.27 -19.55 0.39
CA LEU A 196 -13.54 -20.15 1.50
C LEU A 196 -14.22 -19.93 2.85
N VAL A 197 -14.29 -21.01 3.64
CA VAL A 197 -14.71 -21.02 5.05
C VAL A 197 -13.48 -21.00 5.96
N ASN A 198 -12.40 -21.67 5.55
CA ASN A 198 -11.15 -21.76 6.30
C ASN A 198 -9.96 -21.35 5.42
N LEU A 199 -9.20 -20.37 5.89
CA LEU A 199 -7.96 -19.95 5.25
C LEU A 199 -6.82 -19.95 6.26
N THR A 200 -5.75 -20.67 5.95
CA THR A 200 -4.51 -20.66 6.71
C THR A 200 -3.37 -20.26 5.78
N ILE A 201 -2.69 -19.17 6.11
CA ILE A 201 -1.44 -18.75 5.48
C ILE A 201 -0.42 -18.50 6.59
N SER A 202 0.33 -19.53 6.97
CA SER A 202 1.20 -19.50 8.15
C SER A 202 2.67 -19.63 7.78
N ASN A 203 3.54 -18.82 8.39
CA ASN A 203 4.99 -18.82 8.12
C ASN A 203 5.31 -18.71 6.61
N CYS A 204 4.68 -17.76 5.92
CA CYS A 204 4.80 -17.60 4.47
C CYS A 204 5.52 -16.32 4.05
N LEU A 205 6.30 -15.73 4.97
CA LEU A 205 7.03 -14.47 4.80
C LEU A 205 6.15 -13.26 4.47
N MET A 206 4.85 -13.32 4.76
CA MET A 206 3.93 -12.25 4.36
C MET A 206 4.10 -10.98 5.20
N THR A 207 4.13 -9.83 4.52
CA THR A 207 4.14 -8.48 5.11
C THR A 207 2.88 -7.68 4.78
N SER A 208 2.09 -8.15 3.80
CA SER A 208 0.85 -7.52 3.32
C SER A 208 -0.22 -8.56 3.07
N TYR A 209 -1.50 -8.18 3.26
CA TYR A 209 -2.64 -9.09 3.19
C TYR A 209 -3.05 -9.34 1.73
N PRO A 210 -3.50 -10.55 1.36
CA PRO A 210 -4.03 -10.79 0.02
C PRO A 210 -5.34 -10.02 -0.19
N ASN A 211 -5.46 -9.32 -1.31
CA ASN A 211 -6.64 -8.50 -1.64
C ASN A 211 -7.93 -9.33 -1.67
N ASP A 212 -7.83 -10.61 -2.01
CA ASP A 212 -8.93 -11.57 -2.09
C ASP A 212 -9.72 -11.70 -0.76
N LEU A 213 -9.09 -11.39 0.39
CA LEU A 213 -9.77 -11.39 1.70
C LEU A 213 -10.99 -10.46 1.75
N GLN A 214 -11.03 -9.40 0.95
CA GLN A 214 -12.15 -8.46 0.94
C GLN A 214 -13.45 -9.10 0.42
N ASP A 215 -13.32 -10.12 -0.43
CA ASP A 215 -14.45 -10.79 -1.09
C ASP A 215 -14.90 -12.06 -0.33
N MET A 216 -14.18 -12.48 0.72
CA MET A 216 -14.43 -13.73 1.45
C MET A 216 -15.53 -13.59 2.51
N HIS A 217 -16.77 -13.38 2.07
CA HIS A 217 -17.92 -13.18 2.96
C HIS A 217 -18.36 -14.44 3.73
N LEU A 218 -17.86 -15.62 3.36
CA LEU A 218 -18.14 -16.89 4.01
C LEU A 218 -17.09 -17.32 5.04
N LEU A 219 -15.98 -16.58 5.16
CA LEU A 219 -14.84 -16.98 5.97
C LEU A 219 -15.19 -17.02 7.46
N GLU A 220 -14.98 -18.17 8.09
CA GLU A 220 -15.22 -18.39 9.52
C GLU A 220 -13.91 -18.50 10.31
N ASN A 221 -12.85 -19.05 9.70
CA ASN A 221 -11.56 -19.24 10.35
C ASN A 221 -10.42 -18.69 9.48
N LEU A 222 -9.66 -17.75 10.04
CA LEU A 222 -8.52 -17.11 9.40
C LEU A 222 -7.27 -17.25 10.28
N ASP A 223 -6.27 -17.98 9.79
CA ASP A 223 -4.96 -18.11 10.41
C ASP A 223 -3.88 -17.48 9.54
N LEU A 224 -3.28 -16.40 10.06
CA LEU A 224 -2.21 -15.63 9.43
C LEU A 224 -0.96 -15.59 10.32
N SER A 225 -0.81 -16.59 11.19
CA SER A 225 0.23 -16.66 12.20
C SER A 225 1.64 -16.80 11.61
N LYS A 226 2.64 -16.42 12.40
CA LYS A 226 4.08 -16.62 12.10
C LYS A 226 4.55 -15.90 10.83
N ASN A 227 3.87 -14.84 10.41
CA ASN A 227 4.28 -13.98 9.32
C ASN A 227 4.98 -12.71 9.86
N TYR A 228 4.99 -11.65 9.06
CA TYR A 228 5.62 -10.36 9.36
C TYR A 228 4.63 -9.20 9.19
N PHE A 229 3.34 -9.43 9.47
CA PHE A 229 2.33 -8.37 9.43
C PHE A 229 2.60 -7.31 10.51
N SER A 230 2.63 -6.04 10.11
CA SER A 230 2.85 -4.88 10.98
C SER A 230 1.59 -4.04 11.24
N TYR A 231 0.45 -4.41 10.66
CA TYR A 231 -0.86 -3.82 10.92
C TYR A 231 -1.94 -4.87 10.64
N PHE A 232 -3.18 -4.63 11.06
CA PHE A 232 -4.37 -5.34 10.57
C PHE A 232 -5.28 -4.32 9.85
N PRO A 233 -5.88 -4.61 8.69
CA PRO A 233 -6.64 -3.61 7.94
C PRO A 233 -7.95 -3.28 8.66
N ALA A 234 -8.09 -2.02 9.11
CA ALA A 234 -9.24 -1.58 9.92
C ALA A 234 -10.58 -1.73 9.18
N ASP A 235 -10.57 -1.56 7.85
CA ASP A 235 -11.75 -1.64 7.00
C ASP A 235 -12.10 -3.07 6.52
N LEU A 236 -11.31 -4.09 6.91
CA LEU A 236 -11.57 -5.46 6.50
C LEU A 236 -12.87 -5.98 7.12
N ARG A 237 -13.86 -6.28 6.27
CA ARG A 237 -15.18 -6.78 6.68
C ARG A 237 -15.31 -8.27 6.44
N LEU A 238 -15.21 -9.04 7.52
CA LEU A 238 -15.44 -10.50 7.50
C LEU A 238 -16.62 -10.83 8.43
N PRO A 239 -17.87 -10.73 7.93
CA PRO A 239 -19.07 -10.75 8.78
C PRO A 239 -19.32 -12.08 9.48
N LYS A 240 -18.76 -13.18 8.96
CA LYS A 240 -18.90 -14.52 9.53
C LYS A 240 -17.67 -15.00 10.31
N LEU A 241 -16.63 -14.17 10.42
CA LEU A 241 -15.37 -14.60 11.03
C LEU A 241 -15.55 -14.86 12.53
N GLN A 242 -15.21 -16.07 12.94
CA GLN A 242 -15.30 -16.53 14.33
C GLN A 242 -13.92 -16.70 14.97
N THR A 243 -12.93 -17.14 14.19
CA THR A 243 -11.57 -17.38 14.68
C THR A 243 -10.55 -16.58 13.86
N LEU A 244 -9.75 -15.76 14.54
CA LEU A 244 -8.65 -15.01 13.96
C LEU A 244 -7.35 -15.29 14.71
N ASN A 245 -6.37 -15.85 14.02
CA ASN A 245 -5.02 -16.08 14.54
C ASN A 245 -4.02 -15.20 13.81
N LEU A 246 -3.49 -14.20 14.52
CA LEU A 246 -2.44 -13.28 14.10
C LEU A 246 -1.17 -13.46 14.95
N SER A 247 -1.03 -14.58 15.66
CA SER A 247 0.07 -14.81 16.57
C SER A 247 1.43 -14.81 15.86
N SER A 248 2.49 -14.43 16.58
CA SER A 248 3.87 -14.43 16.08
C SER A 248 4.07 -13.54 14.84
N ASN A 249 3.46 -12.36 14.82
CA ASN A 249 3.67 -11.31 13.81
C ASN A 249 4.47 -10.14 14.40
N VAL A 250 4.38 -8.94 13.81
CA VAL A 250 5.05 -7.71 14.30
C VAL A 250 4.04 -6.56 14.53
N LEU A 251 2.80 -6.90 14.92
CA LEU A 251 1.72 -5.93 15.12
C LEU A 251 2.00 -5.00 16.33
N PRO A 252 2.06 -3.67 16.16
CA PRO A 252 2.16 -2.70 17.25
C PRO A 252 0.78 -2.36 17.85
N GLY A 253 -0.30 -2.59 17.08
CA GLY A 253 -1.68 -2.36 17.46
C GLY A 253 -2.63 -3.30 16.69
N PHE A 254 -3.91 -3.25 17.04
CA PHE A 254 -4.97 -4.01 16.37
C PHE A 254 -6.25 -3.16 16.32
N GLU A 255 -6.71 -2.86 15.11
CA GLU A 255 -7.96 -2.15 14.87
C GLU A 255 -8.79 -2.95 13.88
N SER A 256 -10.01 -3.32 14.26
CA SER A 256 -10.89 -4.11 13.41
C SER A 256 -12.34 -3.93 13.81
N SER A 257 -13.23 -4.24 12.88
CA SER A 257 -14.67 -4.31 13.13
C SER A 257 -15.16 -5.70 12.71
N LEU A 258 -15.04 -6.64 13.65
CA LEU A 258 -15.35 -8.06 13.47
C LEU A 258 -16.43 -8.51 14.46
N PRO A 259 -17.70 -8.15 14.24
CA PRO A 259 -18.76 -8.26 15.25
C PRO A 259 -19.13 -9.70 15.65
N GLY A 260 -18.71 -10.70 14.87
CA GLY A 260 -18.95 -12.12 15.16
C GLY A 260 -17.75 -12.87 15.74
N LEU A 261 -16.65 -12.18 16.06
CA LEU A 261 -15.40 -12.84 16.47
C LEU A 261 -15.54 -13.48 17.86
N ILE A 262 -15.19 -14.77 17.94
CA ILE A 262 -15.26 -15.59 19.17
C ILE A 262 -13.86 -15.80 19.75
N THR A 263 -12.88 -16.06 18.90
CA THR A 263 -11.50 -16.38 19.28
C THR A 263 -10.52 -15.44 18.57
N LEU A 264 -9.71 -14.73 19.35
CA LEU A 264 -8.63 -13.86 18.85
C LEU A 264 -7.29 -14.25 19.48
N ASP A 265 -6.32 -14.59 18.64
CA ASP A 265 -4.93 -14.77 19.07
C ASP A 265 -4.03 -13.70 18.43
N VAL A 266 -3.52 -12.78 19.26
CA VAL A 266 -2.53 -11.77 18.88
C VAL A 266 -1.26 -11.92 19.72
N SER A 267 -0.99 -13.12 20.22
CA SER A 267 0.19 -13.41 21.02
C SER A 267 1.49 -13.27 20.22
N ASN A 268 2.62 -13.06 20.90
CA ASN A 268 3.95 -12.93 20.32
C ASN A 268 4.03 -11.83 19.24
N ASN A 269 3.40 -10.68 19.51
CA ASN A 269 3.43 -9.48 18.66
C ASN A 269 4.22 -8.35 19.36
N LYS A 270 4.00 -7.10 18.94
CA LYS A 270 4.66 -5.90 19.47
C LYS A 270 3.68 -4.97 20.20
N LEU A 271 2.54 -5.48 20.67
CA LEU A 271 1.53 -4.67 21.35
C LEU A 271 2.10 -4.09 22.65
N THR A 272 1.95 -2.78 22.83
CA THR A 272 2.33 -2.06 24.06
C THR A 272 1.13 -1.67 24.93
N ALA A 273 -0.08 -1.70 24.35
CA ALA A 273 -1.36 -1.51 25.02
C ALA A 273 -2.37 -2.56 24.53
N ILE A 274 -3.42 -2.85 25.31
CA ILE A 274 -4.57 -3.63 24.81
C ILE A 274 -5.40 -2.70 23.91
N PRO A 275 -5.53 -2.97 22.60
CA PRO A 275 -6.22 -2.07 21.69
C PRO A 275 -7.70 -1.90 22.02
N ALA A 276 -8.21 -0.67 21.89
CA ALA A 276 -9.59 -0.32 22.27
C ALA A 276 -10.65 -1.18 21.54
N SER A 277 -10.39 -1.49 20.27
CA SER A 277 -11.22 -2.34 19.42
C SER A 277 -11.53 -3.71 20.02
N ILE A 278 -10.64 -4.29 20.82
CA ILE A 278 -10.86 -5.60 21.47
C ILE A 278 -12.04 -5.53 22.44
N PHE A 279 -12.20 -4.40 23.15
CA PHE A 279 -13.30 -4.21 24.10
C PHE A 279 -14.65 -3.96 23.41
N GLU A 280 -14.65 -3.68 22.12
CA GLU A 280 -15.87 -3.52 21.30
C GLU A 280 -16.38 -4.87 20.75
N LEU A 281 -15.57 -5.94 20.85
CA LEU A 281 -15.92 -7.28 20.38
C LEU A 281 -16.84 -8.00 21.38
N SER A 282 -18.13 -7.67 21.33
CA SER A 282 -19.14 -8.20 22.27
C SER A 282 -19.32 -9.72 22.26
N THR A 283 -18.91 -10.42 21.21
CA THR A 283 -18.99 -11.90 21.07
C THR A 283 -17.72 -12.62 21.49
N LEU A 284 -16.65 -11.89 21.84
CA LEU A 284 -15.34 -12.48 22.10
C LEU A 284 -15.39 -13.34 23.37
N GLN A 285 -14.90 -14.57 23.27
CA GLN A 285 -14.85 -15.54 24.37
C GLN A 285 -13.43 -15.95 24.70
N ARG A 286 -12.54 -15.99 23.71
CA ARG A 286 -11.16 -16.45 23.87
C ARG A 286 -10.18 -15.42 23.34
N LEU A 287 -9.26 -14.98 24.19
CA LEU A 287 -8.26 -13.96 23.87
C LEU A 287 -6.87 -14.40 24.32
N ASN A 288 -5.91 -14.35 23.41
CA ASN A 288 -4.50 -14.59 23.71
C ASN A 288 -3.64 -13.36 23.39
N LEU A 289 -3.03 -12.81 24.43
CA LEU A 289 -2.18 -11.61 24.43
C LEU A 289 -0.75 -11.91 24.88
N ARG A 290 -0.37 -13.19 25.11
CA ARG A 290 0.97 -13.57 25.57
C ARG A 290 2.10 -13.04 24.70
N GLY A 291 3.30 -12.89 25.23
CA GLY A 291 4.49 -12.53 24.46
C GLY A 291 4.45 -11.15 23.79
N ASN A 292 3.61 -10.24 24.31
CA ASN A 292 3.58 -8.82 23.89
C ASN A 292 4.40 -7.95 24.86
N ASN A 293 4.59 -6.68 24.51
CA ASN A 293 5.46 -5.76 25.23
C ASN A 293 4.67 -4.73 26.06
N PHE A 294 3.70 -5.21 26.84
CA PHE A 294 2.88 -4.36 27.69
C PHE A 294 3.73 -3.72 28.80
N ASN A 295 3.63 -2.40 28.91
CA ASN A 295 4.33 -1.64 29.95
C ASN A 295 3.34 -0.70 30.63
N ASP A 296 3.03 -1.02 31.89
CA ASP A 296 2.22 -0.22 32.81
C ASP A 296 0.83 0.16 32.29
N ILE A 297 -0.04 -0.84 32.08
CA ILE A 297 -1.41 -0.62 31.58
C ILE A 297 -2.38 -0.31 32.72
N GLU A 298 -3.08 0.82 32.58
CA GLU A 298 -4.25 1.16 33.38
C GLU A 298 -5.53 0.74 32.65
N LEU A 299 -6.48 0.16 33.39
CA LEU A 299 -7.78 -0.26 32.87
C LEU A 299 -8.90 0.48 33.57
N THR A 300 -9.99 0.74 32.86
CA THR A 300 -11.25 1.12 33.52
C THR A 300 -11.90 -0.10 34.18
N SER A 301 -12.80 0.13 35.12
CA SER A 301 -13.59 -0.96 35.74
C SER A 301 -14.37 -1.77 34.69
N SER A 302 -14.83 -1.12 33.62
CA SER A 302 -15.54 -1.78 32.52
C SER A 302 -14.65 -2.71 31.69
N GLN A 303 -13.42 -2.26 31.38
CA GLN A 303 -12.44 -3.05 30.64
C GLN A 303 -11.95 -4.25 31.46
N LEU A 304 -11.77 -4.09 32.77
CA LEU A 304 -11.42 -5.19 33.66
C LEU A 304 -12.52 -6.27 33.67
N ASN A 305 -13.78 -5.86 33.83
CA ASN A 305 -14.92 -6.78 33.82
C ASN A 305 -15.05 -7.51 32.48
N PHE A 306 -14.81 -6.83 31.36
CA PHE A 306 -14.77 -7.45 30.04
C PHE A 306 -13.73 -8.58 29.99
N LEU A 307 -12.49 -8.31 30.40
CA LEU A 307 -11.41 -9.31 30.37
C LEU A 307 -11.69 -10.50 31.29
N GLN A 308 -12.29 -10.27 32.46
CA GLN A 308 -12.67 -11.32 33.41
C GLN A 308 -13.85 -12.18 32.94
N ALA A 309 -14.70 -11.65 32.05
CA ALA A 309 -15.85 -12.37 31.51
C ALA A 309 -15.49 -13.36 30.38
N LEU A 310 -14.26 -13.29 29.86
CA LEU A 310 -13.79 -14.20 28.82
C LEU A 310 -13.72 -15.64 29.34
N GLU A 311 -14.14 -16.60 28.52
CA GLU A 311 -13.96 -18.04 28.79
C GLU A 311 -12.48 -18.39 28.87
N THR A 312 -11.67 -17.81 27.98
CA THR A 312 -10.22 -18.01 27.98
C THR A 312 -9.48 -16.70 27.82
N LEU A 313 -8.63 -16.35 28.78
CA LEU A 313 -7.71 -15.21 28.73
C LEU A 313 -6.28 -15.67 29.02
N ASN A 314 -5.41 -15.47 28.05
CA ASN A 314 -3.99 -15.78 28.15
C ASN A 314 -3.15 -14.50 28.04
N ILE A 315 -2.45 -14.14 29.12
CA ILE A 315 -1.57 -12.98 29.17
C ILE A 315 -0.46 -13.24 30.20
N ASP A 316 0.74 -12.70 29.95
CA ASP A 316 1.92 -12.93 30.80
C ASP A 316 2.12 -11.82 31.84
N SER A 317 1.94 -10.56 31.45
CA SER A 317 2.13 -9.38 32.30
C SER A 317 1.44 -8.17 31.66
N LEU A 318 1.02 -7.20 32.47
CA LEU A 318 0.51 -5.88 32.05
C LEU A 318 1.41 -4.72 32.52
N GLY A 319 2.63 -5.04 32.96
CA GLY A 319 3.53 -4.10 33.65
C GLY A 319 3.37 -4.12 35.16
N LYS A 320 4.03 -3.20 35.85
CA LYS A 320 3.93 -3.00 37.31
C LYS A 320 3.74 -1.50 37.61
N PRO A 321 2.55 -0.95 37.32
CA PRO A 321 2.31 0.44 37.57
C PRO A 321 2.13 0.71 39.07
N ASN A 322 2.66 1.82 39.55
CA ASN A 322 2.63 2.20 40.95
C ASN A 322 1.34 2.99 41.23
N CYS A 323 0.22 2.32 41.49
CA CYS A 323 -1.10 2.93 41.53
C CYS A 323 -1.73 2.96 42.93
N THR A 324 -2.60 3.94 43.13
CA THR A 324 -3.39 4.11 44.36
C THR A 324 -4.56 3.13 44.47
N SER A 325 -5.07 2.63 43.33
CA SER A 325 -6.15 1.64 43.26
C SER A 325 -5.76 0.50 42.33
N SER A 326 -5.76 -0.72 42.87
CA SER A 326 -5.38 -1.94 42.16
C SER A 326 -6.44 -3.03 42.29
N ALA A 327 -6.52 -3.87 41.27
CA ALA A 327 -7.35 -5.08 41.26
C ALA A 327 -6.53 -6.27 40.75
N GLN A 328 -7.10 -7.46 40.87
CA GLN A 328 -6.54 -8.71 40.34
C GLN A 328 -7.30 -9.13 39.09
N LEU A 329 -6.54 -9.47 38.05
CA LEU A 329 -7.03 -10.09 36.83
C LEU A 329 -6.61 -11.56 36.83
N GLU A 330 -7.58 -12.46 36.93
CA GLU A 330 -7.35 -13.90 36.87
C GLU A 330 -7.29 -14.35 35.40
N THR A 331 -6.22 -15.04 35.04
CA THR A 331 -6.06 -15.67 33.72
C THR A 331 -6.48 -17.12 33.76
N SER A 332 -6.78 -17.71 32.60
CA SER A 332 -7.23 -19.10 32.49
C SER A 332 -6.20 -20.13 32.94
N ASN A 333 -4.93 -19.73 33.03
CA ASN A 333 -3.85 -20.60 33.50
C ASN A 333 -3.61 -20.48 35.02
N GLY A 334 -4.51 -19.81 35.75
CA GLY A 334 -4.40 -19.58 37.20
C GLY A 334 -3.34 -18.56 37.59
N ILE A 335 -2.88 -17.72 36.66
CA ILE A 335 -1.99 -16.59 36.95
C ILE A 335 -2.87 -15.39 37.31
N SER A 336 -2.69 -14.85 38.51
CA SER A 336 -3.30 -13.59 38.94
C SER A 336 -2.35 -12.43 38.65
N ILE A 337 -2.82 -11.46 37.86
CA ILE A 337 -2.05 -10.26 37.46
C ILE A 337 -2.62 -9.04 38.16
N GLY A 338 -1.79 -8.30 38.89
CA GLY A 338 -2.16 -7.01 39.47
C GLY A 338 -2.29 -5.93 38.39
N VAL A 339 -3.42 -5.22 38.39
CA VAL A 339 -3.75 -4.18 37.41
C VAL A 339 -4.22 -2.90 38.09
N CYS A 340 -3.96 -1.75 37.47
CA CYS A 340 -4.39 -0.46 37.95
C CYS A 340 -5.75 -0.07 37.41
N ILE A 341 -6.58 0.55 38.26
CA ILE A 341 -7.91 1.03 37.87
C ILE A 341 -7.93 2.57 37.88
N SER A 342 -8.29 3.16 36.75
CA SER A 342 -8.39 4.62 36.58
C SER A 342 -9.71 5.20 37.10
N ASP A 343 -10.81 4.46 37.03
CA ASP A 343 -12.15 4.93 37.39
C ASP A 343 -12.58 4.37 38.76
N THR A 344 -12.09 4.99 39.84
CA THR A 344 -12.71 4.79 41.16
C THR A 344 -13.90 5.73 41.28
N GLY A 345 -15.09 5.20 41.02
CA GLY A 345 -16.34 5.86 41.37
C GLY A 345 -16.31 6.24 42.85
N SER A 346 -16.49 7.53 43.12
CA SER A 346 -16.75 8.04 44.46
C SER A 346 -18.01 7.37 44.97
N ALA A 347 -17.85 6.40 45.87
CA ALA A 347 -18.96 5.86 46.62
C ALA A 347 -19.50 6.97 47.53
N ASP A 348 -20.77 7.32 47.28
CA ASP A 348 -21.60 8.16 48.13
C ASP A 348 -21.50 7.68 49.59
N GLY A 349 -21.11 8.60 50.47
CA GLY A 349 -20.84 8.34 51.89
C GLY A 349 -20.97 9.62 52.70
N ASP A 350 -22.20 9.87 53.15
CA ASP A 350 -22.66 10.93 54.03
C ASP A 350 -21.75 11.18 55.27
N THR A 351 -21.43 12.45 55.55
CA THR A 351 -21.67 13.11 56.86
C THR A 351 -21.13 14.55 56.90
N GLY A 352 -21.95 15.47 57.43
CA GLY A 352 -21.68 16.91 57.59
C GLY A 352 -20.46 17.24 58.46
N THR A 353 -19.91 18.45 58.45
CA THR A 353 -20.57 19.73 58.78
C THR A 353 -19.62 20.89 58.49
N ASP A 354 -20.21 22.08 58.36
CA ASP A 354 -19.62 23.39 58.09
C ASP A 354 -18.19 23.66 58.60
N LYS A 355 -17.42 24.34 57.75
CA LYS A 355 -16.77 25.63 58.08
C LYS A 355 -16.15 26.27 56.84
N ALA A 356 -16.99 27.03 56.12
CA ALA A 356 -16.53 28.04 55.19
C ALA A 356 -16.26 29.35 55.96
N LEU A 357 -14.98 29.65 56.22
CA LEU A 357 -14.40 30.99 56.21
C LEU A 357 -12.89 30.86 56.45
N ILE A 358 -12.05 31.58 55.68
CA ILE A 358 -10.57 31.75 55.81
C ILE A 358 -9.67 31.09 54.71
N ALA A 359 -10.20 30.61 53.57
CA ALA A 359 -9.36 30.01 52.50
C ALA A 359 -9.39 30.71 51.13
N GLY A 360 -9.70 32.01 51.07
CA GLY A 360 -9.88 32.73 49.80
C GLY A 360 -8.63 33.36 49.17
N ILE A 361 -7.59 33.68 49.96
CA ILE A 361 -6.48 34.53 49.47
C ILE A 361 -5.13 33.78 49.40
N THR A 362 -4.96 32.71 50.19
CA THR A 362 -3.73 31.89 50.19
C THR A 362 -3.71 30.83 49.08
N ALA A 363 -4.88 30.31 48.67
CA ALA A 363 -4.96 29.29 47.61
C ALA A 363 -4.56 29.83 46.23
N ALA A 364 -4.92 31.07 45.89
CA ALA A 364 -4.61 31.66 44.58
C ALA A 364 -3.10 31.90 44.39
N VAL A 365 -2.38 32.29 45.44
CA VAL A 365 -0.93 32.56 45.38
C VAL A 365 -0.14 31.25 45.26
N VAL A 366 -0.56 30.20 45.97
CA VAL A 366 0.08 28.88 45.90
C VAL A 366 -0.16 28.24 44.53
N VAL A 367 -1.39 28.32 43.99
CA VAL A 367 -1.71 27.81 42.66
C VAL A 367 -0.90 28.53 41.57
N LEU A 368 -0.76 29.86 41.66
CA LEU A 368 0.03 30.62 40.68
C LEU A 368 1.54 30.29 40.76
N ALA A 369 2.08 30.08 41.96
CA ALA A 369 3.47 29.68 42.15
C ALA A 369 3.75 28.25 41.65
N VAL A 370 2.81 27.33 41.85
CA VAL A 370 2.89 25.95 41.33
C VAL A 370 2.81 25.94 39.80
N ILE A 371 1.94 26.75 39.19
CA ILE A 371 1.85 26.88 37.73
C ILE A 371 3.16 27.44 37.16
N LEU A 372 3.73 28.49 37.75
CA LEU A 372 4.99 29.09 37.29
C LEU A 372 6.19 28.14 37.42
N THR A 373 6.23 27.33 38.48
CA THR A 373 7.28 26.31 38.66
C THR A 373 7.12 25.15 37.69
N ILE A 374 5.89 24.69 37.41
CA ILE A 374 5.63 23.67 36.38
C ILE A 374 6.03 24.19 34.99
N VAL A 375 5.67 25.43 34.64
CA VAL A 375 6.07 26.05 33.37
C VAL A 375 7.60 26.19 33.27
N GLY A 376 8.26 26.57 34.37
CA GLY A 376 9.73 26.65 34.45
C GLY A 376 10.41 25.30 34.24
N ILE A 377 9.92 24.24 34.90
CA ILE A 377 10.39 22.86 34.74
C ILE A 377 10.16 22.39 33.31
N PHE A 378 8.98 22.65 32.74
CA PHE A 378 8.66 22.27 31.36
C PHE A 378 9.56 22.99 30.35
N ARG A 379 9.89 24.26 30.58
CA ARG A 379 10.86 25.02 29.76
C ARG A 379 12.27 24.46 29.88
N CYS A 380 12.69 24.09 31.09
CA CYS A 380 14.02 23.55 31.35
C CYS A 380 14.19 22.13 30.78
N LEU A 381 13.14 21.30 30.88
CA LEU A 381 13.07 19.97 30.25
C LEU A 381 13.03 20.08 28.73
N ARG A 382 12.30 21.05 28.15
CA ARG A 382 12.35 21.34 26.71
C ARG A 382 13.74 21.77 26.25
N LEU A 383 14.42 22.64 27.02
CA LEU A 383 15.76 23.12 26.66
C LEU A 383 16.80 21.99 26.76
N ARG A 384 16.66 21.06 27.72
CA ARG A 384 17.48 19.84 27.79
C ARG A 384 17.18 18.85 26.67
N ALA A 385 15.92 18.65 26.30
CA ALA A 385 15.51 17.81 25.17
C ALA A 385 16.01 18.33 23.81
N ILE A 386 16.34 19.63 23.70
CA ILE A 386 16.96 20.22 22.51
C ILE A 386 18.48 19.97 22.46
N GLN A 387 19.14 19.74 23.62
CA GLN A 387 20.59 19.53 23.72
C GLN A 387 21.02 18.05 23.68
N GLU A 388 20.13 17.10 23.98
CA GLU A 388 20.43 15.65 23.96
C GLU A 388 19.74 14.92 22.79
N LYS A 389 19.86 15.42 21.56
CA LYS A 389 19.60 14.56 20.39
C LYS A 389 20.82 13.66 20.18
N PRO A 390 20.69 12.32 20.24
CA PRO A 390 21.77 11.43 19.83
C PRO A 390 22.10 11.69 18.36
N GLU A 391 23.39 11.66 18.00
CA GLU A 391 23.81 11.72 16.60
C GLU A 391 23.10 10.62 15.79
N PRO A 392 22.60 10.91 14.59
CA PRO A 392 21.88 9.92 13.80
C PRO A 392 22.86 8.82 13.35
N GLU A 393 22.78 7.65 13.97
CA GLU A 393 23.43 6.45 13.46
C GLU A 393 22.79 6.03 12.12
N PHE A 394 23.61 6.06 11.08
CA PHE A 394 23.24 5.72 9.71
C PHE A 394 22.92 4.21 9.57
N ILE A 395 21.74 3.86 9.03
CA ILE A 395 21.52 2.48 8.54
C ILE A 395 22.09 2.33 7.15
N ASN A 396 22.75 1.20 6.92
CA ASN A 396 22.92 0.67 5.58
C ASN A 396 21.55 0.29 4.98
N LEU A 397 21.26 0.85 3.81
CA LEU A 397 20.04 0.66 3.00
C LEU A 397 19.88 -0.76 2.42
N ARG A 398 20.46 -1.78 3.05
CA ARG A 398 20.33 -3.17 2.62
C ARG A 398 19.16 -3.92 3.25
N ASP A 399 18.63 -3.47 4.40
CA ASP A 399 17.87 -4.39 5.26
C ASP A 399 16.36 -4.12 5.42
N GLU A 400 15.76 -3.04 4.89
CA GLU A 400 14.31 -2.77 5.07
C GLU A 400 13.54 -2.33 3.80
N VAL A 401 14.14 -2.47 2.61
CA VAL A 401 13.41 -2.37 1.32
C VAL A 401 13.70 -3.66 0.55
N SER A 402 12.93 -4.73 0.76
CA SER A 402 13.12 -6.03 0.09
C SER A 402 12.65 -6.04 -1.37
N HIS A 403 13.01 -5.03 -2.16
CA HIS A 403 13.02 -5.08 -3.62
C HIS A 403 14.10 -4.13 -4.13
N PRO A 404 14.78 -4.46 -5.24
CA PRO A 404 16.09 -3.92 -5.56
C PRO A 404 16.00 -2.40 -5.50
N VAL A 405 16.75 -1.77 -4.58
CA VAL A 405 17.08 -0.35 -4.73
C VAL A 405 17.77 -0.27 -6.08
N ASP A 406 16.99 0.11 -7.09
CA ASP A 406 17.41 0.21 -8.48
C ASP A 406 18.73 1.01 -8.48
N LEU A 407 19.74 0.53 -9.19
CA LEU A 407 21.09 1.12 -9.23
C LEU A 407 21.03 2.65 -9.43
N HIS A 408 19.97 3.12 -10.08
CA HIS A 408 19.61 4.51 -10.36
C HIS A 408 19.25 5.34 -9.12
N LEU A 409 18.48 4.81 -8.16
CA LEU A 409 18.16 5.55 -6.93
C LEU A 409 19.37 5.64 -6.00
N ALA A 410 20.17 4.57 -5.92
CA ALA A 410 21.41 4.58 -5.16
C ALA A 410 22.40 5.63 -5.68
N ALA A 411 22.46 5.84 -7.00
CA ALA A 411 23.27 6.87 -7.63
C ALA A 411 22.80 8.31 -7.34
N LEU A 412 21.54 8.49 -6.95
CA LEU A 412 20.93 9.79 -6.63
C LEU A 412 20.98 10.12 -5.13
N ARG A 413 21.63 9.29 -4.30
CA ARG A 413 21.69 9.51 -2.85
C ARG A 413 22.48 10.78 -2.52
N ILE A 414 21.85 11.70 -1.79
CA ILE A 414 22.48 12.91 -1.25
C ILE A 414 22.69 12.74 0.25
N ASN A 415 23.86 13.18 0.76
CA ASN A 415 24.11 13.19 2.20
C ASN A 415 23.26 14.30 2.86
N PRO A 416 22.42 13.98 3.87
CA PRO A 416 21.65 14.98 4.61
C PRO A 416 22.49 16.15 5.15
N ASP A 417 23.76 15.93 5.52
CA ASP A 417 24.63 17.00 6.04
C ASP A 417 24.94 18.10 5.01
N GLU A 418 24.75 17.79 3.72
CA GLU A 418 24.90 18.78 2.64
C GLU A 418 23.65 19.65 2.46
N LEU A 419 22.58 19.38 3.21
CA LEU A 419 21.29 20.03 3.08
C LEU A 419 21.00 20.90 4.29
N GLU A 420 20.54 22.10 4.00
CA GLU A 420 20.10 23.06 5.00
C GLU A 420 18.64 23.41 4.76
N TYR A 421 17.83 23.25 5.80
CA TYR A 421 16.43 23.68 5.77
C TYR A 421 16.34 25.21 5.66
N VAL A 422 15.59 25.71 4.68
CA VAL A 422 15.37 27.14 4.49
C VAL A 422 14.01 27.56 5.04
N ARG A 423 12.93 26.98 4.50
CA ARG A 423 11.55 27.24 4.94
C ARG A 423 10.62 26.15 4.44
N ARG A 424 9.47 26.00 5.09
CA ARG A 424 8.34 25.24 4.56
C ARG A 424 7.72 26.03 3.41
N LEU A 425 7.55 25.36 2.27
CA LEU A 425 6.72 25.89 1.20
C LEU A 425 5.29 25.53 1.61
N SER A 426 4.51 26.56 1.98
CA SER A 426 3.23 26.50 2.69
C SER A 426 2.33 25.32 2.32
N SER A 427 1.71 24.72 3.35
CA SER A 427 0.63 23.73 3.27
C SER A 427 -0.75 24.37 3.03
N ASP A 428 -0.81 25.48 2.29
CA ASP A 428 -1.91 26.46 2.40
C ASP A 428 -2.50 26.90 1.06
N HIS A 429 -2.52 26.00 0.07
CA HIS A 429 -3.60 26.04 -0.91
C HIS A 429 -4.67 25.05 -0.48
N ARG A 430 -5.92 25.51 -0.48
CA ARG A 430 -7.16 24.73 -0.23
C ARG A 430 -7.41 23.63 -1.29
N SER A 431 -6.36 23.15 -1.93
CA SER A 431 -6.27 21.99 -2.80
C SER A 431 -5.66 20.86 -1.99
N LEU A 432 -6.48 20.31 -1.09
CA LEU A 432 -6.27 18.99 -0.52
C LEU A 432 -6.31 17.99 -1.68
N ARG A 433 -5.16 17.81 -2.35
CA ARG A 433 -4.98 16.67 -3.24
C ARG A 433 -5.22 15.44 -2.39
N ALA A 434 -6.33 14.74 -2.63
CA ALA A 434 -6.64 13.51 -1.91
C ALA A 434 -5.44 12.53 -1.94
N ARG A 435 -4.64 12.58 -3.02
CA ARG A 435 -3.39 11.83 -3.24
C ARG A 435 -2.16 12.29 -2.45
N TYR A 436 -2.11 13.55 -2.01
CA TYR A 436 -0.93 14.13 -1.35
C TYR A 436 -1.26 14.76 0.01
N LYS A 437 -2.42 14.39 0.59
CA LYS A 437 -2.86 14.82 1.92
C LYS A 437 -1.80 14.57 3.00
N HIS A 438 -0.85 13.67 2.72
CA HIS A 438 0.21 13.22 3.60
C HIS A 438 1.61 13.69 3.15
N ARG A 439 1.76 14.60 2.18
CA ARG A 439 3.09 15.11 1.77
C ARG A 439 3.32 16.54 2.27
N VAL A 440 4.53 16.77 2.76
CA VAL A 440 5.01 18.09 3.16
C VAL A 440 6.19 18.50 2.27
N THR A 441 6.16 19.77 1.86
CA THR A 441 7.12 20.34 0.92
C THR A 441 7.97 21.41 1.59
N PHE A 442 9.28 21.30 1.45
CA PHE A 442 10.26 22.21 2.05
C PHE A 442 11.21 22.75 1.02
N LEU A 443 11.59 24.02 1.17
CA LEU A 443 12.72 24.59 0.46
C LEU A 443 13.99 24.25 1.24
N MET A 444 14.94 23.62 0.55
CA MET A 444 16.25 23.27 1.08
C MET A 444 17.36 23.96 0.29
N ARG A 445 18.51 24.15 0.94
CA ARG A 445 19.74 24.63 0.32
C ARG A 445 20.78 23.51 0.34
N HIS A 446 21.23 23.10 -0.85
CA HIS A 446 22.24 22.06 -1.05
C HIS A 446 23.62 22.70 -1.28
N ARG A 447 24.63 22.26 -0.53
CA ARG A 447 26.04 22.73 -0.59
C ARG A 447 26.16 24.26 -0.57
N GLY A 448 25.32 24.92 0.22
CA GLY A 448 25.36 26.37 0.47
C GLY A 448 24.96 27.27 -0.70
N SER A 449 24.63 26.75 -1.89
CA SER A 449 24.41 27.59 -3.08
C SER A 449 23.20 27.19 -3.94
N ARG A 450 22.78 25.93 -3.94
CA ARG A 450 21.68 25.45 -4.81
C ARG A 450 20.39 25.28 -4.01
N PHE A 451 19.30 25.90 -4.45
CA PHE A 451 17.98 25.64 -3.87
C PHE A 451 17.35 24.38 -4.48
N LEU A 452 16.76 23.55 -3.61
CA LEU A 452 16.05 22.32 -3.95
C LEU A 452 14.71 22.28 -3.22
N VAL A 453 13.75 21.55 -3.78
CA VAL A 453 12.47 21.27 -3.15
C VAL A 453 12.52 19.86 -2.58
N CYS A 454 12.38 19.74 -1.26
CA CYS A 454 12.24 18.47 -0.58
C CYS A 454 10.77 18.12 -0.41
N LYS A 455 10.34 16.98 -0.97
CA LYS A 455 9.04 16.37 -0.74
C LYS A 455 9.23 15.14 0.15
N ARG A 456 8.46 15.03 1.23
CA ARG A 456 8.46 13.85 2.11
C ARG A 456 7.07 13.56 2.67
N LEU A 457 6.87 12.33 3.13
CA LEU A 457 5.64 11.93 3.82
C LEU A 457 5.58 12.53 5.23
N GLN A 458 4.38 12.89 5.69
CA GLN A 458 4.12 13.48 7.00
C GLN A 458 4.26 12.42 8.10
N GLU A 459 4.93 12.77 9.20
CA GLU A 459 5.32 11.85 10.29
C GLU A 459 4.13 11.09 10.92
N GLU A 460 2.93 11.67 10.90
CA GLU A 460 1.69 11.08 11.45
C GLU A 460 1.09 9.96 10.55
N VAL A 461 1.60 9.78 9.31
CA VAL A 461 1.07 8.83 8.31
C VAL A 461 2.14 7.83 7.84
N VAL A 462 3.31 7.83 8.48
CA VAL A 462 4.35 6.79 8.28
C VAL A 462 3.86 5.39 8.73
N GLY A 463 2.62 5.28 9.23
CA GLY A 463 1.93 4.02 9.52
C GLY A 463 1.21 3.34 8.35
N GLU A 464 0.96 4.01 7.22
CA GLU A 464 0.34 3.39 6.03
C GLU A 464 1.43 2.96 5.03
N VAL A 465 1.82 1.68 5.07
CA VAL A 465 2.87 1.07 4.22
C VAL A 465 2.63 1.30 2.71
N VAL A 466 1.37 1.49 2.30
CA VAL A 466 0.94 1.72 0.92
C VAL A 466 1.45 3.06 0.36
N ASP A 467 1.37 4.13 1.14
CA ASP A 467 1.80 5.47 0.69
C ASP A 467 3.31 5.56 0.53
N ALA A 468 4.08 4.90 1.41
CA ALA A 468 5.53 4.80 1.30
C ALA A 468 5.98 4.02 0.05
N ARG A 469 5.27 2.94 -0.28
CA ARG A 469 5.54 2.14 -1.49
C ARG A 469 5.20 2.92 -2.76
N HIS A 470 4.02 3.53 -2.85
CA HIS A 470 3.66 4.36 -4.00
C HIS A 470 4.64 5.52 -4.18
N PHE A 471 5.07 6.14 -3.09
CA PHE A 471 6.08 7.18 -3.16
C PHE A 471 7.41 6.67 -3.69
N ALA A 472 7.88 5.50 -3.24
CA ALA A 472 9.09 4.89 -3.77
C ALA A 472 8.98 4.53 -5.27
N GLU A 473 7.85 3.96 -5.71
CA GLU A 473 7.58 3.65 -7.12
C GLU A 473 7.55 4.90 -8.01
N GLU A 474 6.96 6.00 -7.53
CA GLU A 474 7.00 7.32 -8.19
C GLU A 474 8.44 7.82 -8.34
N LEU A 475 9.27 7.71 -7.31
CA LEU A 475 10.68 8.14 -7.36
C LEU A 475 11.52 7.28 -8.31
N GLN A 476 11.24 5.98 -8.38
CA GLN A 476 11.88 5.10 -9.36
C GLN A 476 11.56 5.51 -10.80
N LEU A 477 10.29 5.86 -11.08
CA LEU A 477 9.92 6.40 -12.39
C LEU A 477 10.62 7.74 -12.63
N ALA A 478 10.51 8.70 -11.69
CA ALA A 478 11.09 10.03 -11.81
C ALA A 478 12.62 9.99 -12.03
N ALA A 479 13.33 9.06 -11.40
CA ALA A 479 14.77 8.85 -11.59
C ALA A 479 15.16 8.45 -13.02
N ARG A 480 14.22 7.84 -13.77
CA ARG A 480 14.44 7.33 -15.14
C ARG A 480 13.99 8.32 -16.21
N LEU A 481 13.12 9.27 -15.87
CA LEU A 481 12.63 10.28 -16.80
C LEU A 481 13.65 11.42 -16.96
N ARG A 482 13.86 11.84 -18.21
CA ARG A 482 14.80 12.91 -18.58
C ARG A 482 14.17 13.76 -19.68
N HIS A 483 13.69 14.94 -19.31
CA HIS A 483 13.15 15.92 -20.24
C HIS A 483 13.34 17.35 -19.71
N PRO A 484 13.67 18.36 -20.53
CA PRO A 484 13.87 19.75 -20.09
C PRO A 484 12.64 20.42 -19.46
N ARG A 485 11.45 19.86 -19.72
CA ARG A 485 10.15 20.34 -19.21
C ARG A 485 9.56 19.42 -18.14
N LEU A 486 10.37 18.56 -17.55
CA LEU A 486 10.05 17.82 -16.33
C LEU A 486 10.87 18.36 -15.18
N VAL A 487 10.23 18.56 -14.03
CA VAL A 487 10.91 18.96 -12.80
C VAL A 487 11.83 17.80 -12.39
N ALA A 488 13.13 18.01 -12.51
CA ALA A 488 14.10 16.94 -12.35
C ALA A 488 14.24 16.51 -10.89
N LEU A 489 14.16 15.19 -10.65
CA LEU A 489 14.61 14.58 -9.41
C LEU A 489 16.15 14.69 -9.35
N VAL A 490 16.63 15.56 -8.44
CA VAL A 490 18.05 15.85 -8.22
C VAL A 490 18.67 14.81 -7.29
N GLY A 491 17.94 14.37 -6.28
CA GLY A 491 18.45 13.37 -5.36
C GLY A 491 17.39 12.81 -4.41
N ILE A 492 17.81 11.81 -3.65
CA ILE A 492 17.01 11.24 -2.56
C ILE A 492 17.81 11.26 -1.27
N VAL A 493 17.09 11.42 -0.17
CA VAL A 493 17.63 11.32 1.20
C VAL A 493 16.84 10.24 1.90
N TYR A 494 17.52 9.42 2.69
CA TYR A 494 16.88 8.39 3.50
C TYR A 494 17.53 8.31 4.87
N SER A 495 16.72 8.34 5.93
CA SER A 495 17.18 8.20 7.32
C SER A 495 16.11 7.56 8.21
N ARG A 496 16.53 6.99 9.35
CA ARG A 496 15.61 6.47 10.40
C ARG A 496 14.61 7.50 10.92
N ILE A 497 15.04 8.76 10.97
CA ILE A 497 14.30 9.83 11.65
C ILE A 497 13.31 10.49 10.69
N TYR A 498 13.68 10.65 9.41
CA TYR A 498 12.90 11.42 8.44
C TYR A 498 12.31 10.58 7.30
N GLY A 499 12.54 9.26 7.29
CA GLY A 499 12.06 8.37 6.24
C GLY A 499 12.73 8.64 4.89
N LEU A 500 12.00 8.36 3.81
CA LEU A 500 12.38 8.65 2.43
C LEU A 500 11.97 10.08 2.05
N GLU A 501 12.93 10.87 1.58
CA GLU A 501 12.72 12.24 1.11
C GLU A 501 13.24 12.39 -0.33
N ALA A 502 12.51 13.13 -1.15
CA ALA A 502 12.84 13.37 -2.55
C ALA A 502 13.20 14.83 -2.78
N LEU A 503 14.35 15.07 -3.43
CA LEU A 503 14.87 16.39 -3.72
C LEU A 503 14.73 16.69 -5.21
N TYR A 504 13.86 17.64 -5.51
CA TYR A 504 13.60 18.15 -6.84
C TYR A 504 14.31 19.49 -7.06
N GLU A 505 14.52 19.85 -8.32
CA GLU A 505 14.96 21.20 -8.64
C GLU A 505 13.92 22.25 -8.19
N TYR A 506 14.41 23.41 -7.77
CA TYR A 506 13.54 24.51 -7.36
C TYR A 506 13.17 25.39 -8.54
N MET A 507 11.87 25.49 -8.81
CA MET A 507 11.27 26.36 -9.82
C MET A 507 10.81 27.66 -9.16
N GLU A 508 11.56 28.74 -9.38
CA GLU A 508 11.43 30.01 -8.66
C GLU A 508 10.07 30.72 -8.82
N GLY A 509 9.37 30.49 -9.93
CA GLY A 509 8.08 31.10 -10.26
C GLY A 509 6.87 30.45 -9.58
N GLY A 510 7.06 29.37 -8.81
CA GLY A 510 5.98 28.65 -8.15
C GLY A 510 5.07 27.91 -9.12
N ASP A 511 3.87 27.51 -8.66
CA ASP A 511 2.89 26.84 -9.50
C ASP A 511 2.06 27.82 -10.35
N LEU A 512 1.59 27.34 -11.51
CA LEU A 512 0.86 28.15 -12.49
C LEU A 512 -0.44 28.72 -11.91
N ARG A 513 -1.15 28.02 -11.02
CA ARG A 513 -2.39 28.53 -10.43
C ARG A 513 -2.13 29.75 -9.55
N SER A 514 -1.13 29.68 -8.69
CA SER A 514 -0.69 30.81 -7.86
C SER A 514 -0.21 31.96 -8.73
N TYR A 515 0.60 31.67 -9.75
CA TYR A 515 1.08 32.66 -10.71
C TYR A 515 -0.06 33.40 -11.42
N LEU A 516 -1.11 32.70 -11.85
CA LEU A 516 -2.28 33.32 -12.48
C LEU A 516 -3.05 34.25 -11.53
N VAL A 517 -3.11 33.93 -10.24
CA VAL A 517 -3.74 34.79 -9.21
C VAL A 517 -2.88 36.03 -8.97
N ASP A 518 -1.57 35.88 -8.82
CA ASP A 518 -0.66 37.00 -8.55
C ASP A 518 -0.61 38.01 -9.70
N LEU A 519 -0.94 37.58 -10.92
CA LEU A 519 -1.06 38.45 -12.09
C LEU A 519 -2.35 39.28 -12.14
N GLU A 520 -3.32 39.10 -11.23
CA GLU A 520 -4.60 39.82 -11.27
C GLU A 520 -4.43 41.34 -11.39
N ASP A 521 -3.40 41.88 -10.74
CA ASP A 521 -3.08 43.32 -10.71
C ASP A 521 -2.32 43.82 -11.95
N SER A 522 -1.78 42.94 -12.81
CA SER A 522 -0.94 43.31 -13.96
C SER A 522 -1.65 43.17 -15.32
N LYS A 523 -2.33 44.24 -15.77
CA LYS A 523 -3.08 44.25 -17.05
C LYS A 523 -2.25 43.86 -18.28
N GLU A 524 -0.97 44.23 -18.32
CA GLU A 524 -0.10 43.93 -19.47
C GLU A 524 0.23 42.44 -19.56
N LEU A 525 0.58 41.81 -18.42
CA LEU A 525 0.93 40.39 -18.37
C LEU A 525 -0.28 39.46 -18.52
N ARG A 526 -1.50 39.94 -18.19
CA ARG A 526 -2.75 39.21 -18.43
C ARG A 526 -3.13 39.13 -19.90
N SER A 527 -2.65 40.06 -20.73
CA SER A 527 -2.95 40.08 -22.16
C SER A 527 -2.20 38.98 -22.91
N TRP A 528 -2.86 38.34 -23.88
CA TRP A 528 -2.19 37.48 -24.86
C TRP A 528 -1.20 38.23 -25.76
N ARG A 529 -1.26 39.56 -25.78
CA ARG A 529 -0.29 40.43 -26.47
C ARG A 529 0.87 40.86 -25.57
N SER A 530 1.05 40.21 -24.42
CA SER A 530 2.19 40.47 -23.54
C SER A 530 3.51 40.29 -24.34
N PRO A 531 4.47 41.21 -24.24
CA PRO A 531 5.72 41.15 -25.01
C PRO A 531 6.53 39.85 -24.82
N ILE A 532 6.32 39.17 -23.69
CA ILE A 532 7.09 37.99 -23.27
C ILE A 532 6.42 36.69 -23.78
N ASN A 533 5.20 36.73 -24.32
CA ASN A 533 4.45 35.58 -24.86
C ASN A 533 4.40 34.32 -23.96
N TRP A 534 4.56 34.51 -22.64
CA TRP A 534 4.73 33.43 -21.66
C TRP A 534 3.58 32.41 -21.68
N LYS A 535 2.35 32.85 -21.96
CA LYS A 535 1.17 31.99 -22.02
C LYS A 535 1.29 30.90 -23.10
N LEU A 536 1.75 31.28 -24.29
CA LEU A 536 1.99 30.34 -25.39
C LEU A 536 3.19 29.45 -25.10
N GLN A 537 4.23 30.01 -24.47
CA GLN A 537 5.42 29.24 -24.09
C GLN A 537 5.08 28.14 -23.08
N VAL A 538 4.30 28.46 -22.03
CA VAL A 538 3.85 27.47 -21.04
C VAL A 538 3.00 26.37 -21.69
N ALA A 539 2.04 26.75 -22.55
CA ALA A 539 1.24 25.77 -23.29
C ALA A 539 2.10 24.85 -24.16
N PHE A 540 3.09 25.41 -24.85
CA PHE A 540 4.02 24.68 -25.70
C PHE A 540 4.90 23.71 -24.90
N ASP A 541 5.49 24.18 -23.79
CA ASP A 541 6.33 23.37 -22.90
C ASP A 541 5.56 22.16 -22.33
N LEU A 542 4.28 22.37 -21.97
CA LEU A 542 3.39 21.30 -21.52
C LEU A 542 3.08 20.28 -22.63
N ALA A 543 2.77 20.74 -23.84
CA ALA A 543 2.53 19.84 -24.96
C ALA A 543 3.79 19.03 -25.31
N GLU A 544 4.98 19.64 -25.20
CA GLU A 544 6.26 18.99 -25.49
C GLU A 544 6.56 17.85 -24.51
N VAL A 545 6.36 18.06 -23.20
CA VAL A 545 6.55 16.99 -22.22
C VAL A 545 5.52 15.86 -22.35
N LEU A 546 4.29 16.18 -22.76
CA LEU A 546 3.28 15.16 -23.05
C LEU A 546 3.65 14.33 -24.29
N VAL A 547 4.27 14.93 -25.31
CA VAL A 547 4.84 14.15 -26.44
C VAL A 547 5.87 13.16 -25.94
N TYR A 548 6.78 13.60 -25.06
CA TYR A 548 7.78 12.72 -24.45
C TYR A 548 7.11 11.57 -23.69
N ALA A 549 6.19 11.85 -22.78
CA ALA A 549 5.52 10.82 -21.97
C ALA A 549 4.65 9.86 -22.80
N HIS A 550 3.88 10.37 -23.74
CA HIS A 550 2.99 9.55 -24.58
C HIS A 550 3.77 8.70 -25.61
N SER A 551 5.06 8.97 -25.82
CA SER A 551 5.92 8.20 -26.74
C SER A 551 6.45 6.87 -26.17
N PHE A 552 6.29 6.63 -24.87
CA PHE A 552 6.70 5.37 -24.24
C PHE A 552 5.82 4.20 -24.71
N SER A 553 6.29 2.96 -24.50
CA SER A 553 5.55 1.73 -24.84
C SER A 553 5.50 0.78 -23.62
N PRO A 554 4.36 0.67 -22.92
CA PRO A 554 3.10 1.41 -23.14
C PRO A 554 3.24 2.92 -22.86
N GLY A 555 2.37 3.74 -23.45
CA GLY A 555 2.40 5.19 -23.29
C GLY A 555 2.26 5.61 -21.83
N LEU A 556 3.16 6.46 -21.35
CA LEU A 556 3.12 6.98 -19.98
C LEU A 556 2.11 8.13 -19.91
N VAL A 557 1.13 8.03 -19.02
CA VAL A 557 0.03 8.99 -18.87
C VAL A 557 0.14 9.68 -17.51
N HIS A 558 -0.09 11.00 -17.46
CA HIS A 558 0.13 11.81 -16.25
C HIS A 558 -0.94 11.60 -15.17
N ARG A 559 -2.23 11.57 -15.53
CA ARG A 559 -3.38 11.30 -14.64
C ARG A 559 -3.66 12.31 -13.51
N ASP A 560 -2.78 13.28 -13.28
CA ASP A 560 -2.99 14.40 -12.34
C ASP A 560 -2.62 15.76 -12.95
N LEU A 561 -2.84 15.92 -14.26
CA LEU A 561 -2.44 17.16 -14.95
C LEU A 561 -3.38 18.30 -14.54
N THR A 562 -2.88 19.25 -13.77
CA THR A 562 -3.64 20.41 -13.26
C THR A 562 -2.79 21.68 -13.30
N SER A 563 -3.40 22.87 -13.18
CA SER A 563 -2.62 24.11 -13.06
C SER A 563 -1.72 24.17 -11.81
N HIS A 564 -1.94 23.31 -10.81
CA HIS A 564 -1.08 23.18 -9.64
C HIS A 564 0.12 22.22 -9.85
N SER A 565 0.08 21.35 -10.87
CA SER A 565 1.22 20.45 -11.19
C SER A 565 2.20 21.08 -12.18
N VAL A 566 1.95 22.32 -12.61
CA VAL A 566 2.78 23.05 -13.56
C VAL A 566 3.58 24.10 -12.79
N LEU A 567 4.89 23.92 -12.70
CA LEU A 567 5.80 24.87 -12.06
C LEU A 567 6.46 25.78 -13.09
N LEU A 568 6.75 27.03 -12.71
CA LEU A 568 7.30 28.05 -13.60
C LEU A 568 8.71 28.47 -13.20
N SER A 569 9.56 28.74 -14.19
CA SER A 569 10.82 29.45 -13.97
C SER A 569 10.58 30.94 -13.73
N SER A 570 11.58 31.61 -13.17
CA SER A 570 11.55 33.07 -12.99
C SER A 570 11.80 33.79 -14.32
N PRO A 571 11.25 35.02 -14.50
CA PRO A 571 11.61 35.89 -15.63
C PRO A 571 13.13 36.12 -15.76
N PRO A 572 13.65 36.44 -16.97
CA PRO A 572 12.93 36.85 -18.17
C PRO A 572 12.40 35.70 -19.05
N ASP A 573 12.95 34.49 -18.91
CA ASP A 573 12.60 33.33 -19.73
C ASP A 573 11.67 32.40 -18.95
N ILE A 574 10.37 32.67 -19.04
CA ILE A 574 9.34 31.87 -18.36
C ILE A 574 9.12 30.57 -19.14
N HIS A 575 9.39 29.46 -18.46
CA HIS A 575 9.21 28.10 -18.93
C HIS A 575 8.41 27.28 -17.92
N ALA A 576 7.65 26.32 -18.43
CA ALA A 576 6.95 25.35 -17.60
C ALA A 576 7.78 24.08 -17.37
N GLY A 577 7.79 23.62 -16.13
CA GLY A 577 8.21 22.30 -15.71
C GLY A 577 7.02 21.55 -15.13
N LEU A 578 6.73 20.37 -15.66
CA LEU A 578 5.67 19.51 -15.16
C LEU A 578 6.18 18.68 -13.97
N ASP A 579 5.45 18.74 -12.87
CA ASP A 579 5.76 18.08 -11.60
C ASP A 579 5.15 16.67 -11.55
N ASP A 580 6.02 15.66 -11.39
CA ASP A 580 5.79 14.21 -11.17
C ASP A 580 4.63 13.50 -11.90
N PHE A 581 4.94 12.38 -12.57
CA PHE A 581 3.92 11.45 -13.07
C PHE A 581 3.42 10.51 -11.99
N VAL A 582 2.10 10.27 -11.96
CA VAL A 582 1.48 9.36 -10.99
C VAL A 582 1.49 7.91 -11.53
N VAL A 583 2.16 7.01 -10.82
CA VAL A 583 2.30 5.58 -11.20
C VAL A 583 1.03 4.77 -10.87
N ALA A 584 0.35 5.09 -9.75
CA ALA A 584 -0.81 4.33 -9.29
C ALA A 584 -2.04 4.45 -10.22
N LYS A 585 -2.74 3.32 -10.46
CA LYS A 585 -4.06 3.31 -11.11
C LYS A 585 -5.11 3.77 -10.10
N ARG A 586 -6.04 4.63 -10.55
CA ARG A 586 -7.24 4.98 -9.79
C ARG A 586 -8.13 3.72 -9.77
N SER A 587 -8.43 3.16 -8.60
CA SER A 587 -9.47 2.11 -8.55
C SER A 587 -10.82 2.77 -8.82
N SER A 588 -11.67 2.16 -9.63
CA SER A 588 -13.05 2.62 -9.86
C SER A 588 -13.90 2.59 -8.57
N THR A 589 -13.43 1.92 -7.51
CA THR A 589 -14.07 1.87 -6.19
C THR A 589 -13.74 3.04 -5.26
N ASP A 590 -12.73 3.88 -5.56
CA ASP A 590 -12.32 5.01 -4.70
C ASP A 590 -13.22 6.25 -4.85
N MET A 591 -14.28 6.18 -5.66
CA MET A 591 -15.20 7.29 -5.94
C MET A 591 -16.24 7.54 -4.84
N SER A 592 -16.35 6.68 -3.81
CA SER A 592 -17.41 6.82 -2.79
C SER A 592 -16.91 7.36 -1.44
N THR A 593 -17.03 8.69 -1.31
CA THR A 593 -17.48 9.45 -0.11
C THR A 593 -16.68 9.34 1.20
N ILE A 594 -15.95 10.43 1.52
CA ILE A 594 -16.15 11.38 2.66
C ILE A 594 -14.81 12.10 2.90
N GLY A 595 -14.67 13.30 2.34
CA GLY A 595 -13.51 14.20 2.59
C GLY A 595 -12.78 14.77 1.37
N MET A 596 -13.27 14.57 0.14
CA MET A 596 -12.61 15.03 -1.09
C MET A 596 -12.84 16.53 -1.35
N SER A 597 -11.80 17.22 -1.84
CA SER A 597 -11.96 18.51 -2.51
C SER A 597 -12.42 18.24 -3.96
N LEU A 598 -13.74 18.29 -4.20
CA LEU A 598 -14.38 18.10 -5.53
C LEU A 598 -13.82 19.02 -6.63
N ARG A 599 -13.04 20.04 -6.27
CA ARG A 599 -12.46 21.01 -7.21
C ARG A 599 -11.37 20.44 -8.08
N GLU A 600 -10.60 19.48 -7.59
CA GLU A 600 -9.51 18.86 -8.37
C GLU A 600 -10.03 17.91 -9.45
N GLU A 601 -11.29 17.50 -9.32
CA GLU A 601 -11.99 16.70 -10.31
C GLU A 601 -12.35 17.50 -11.57
N MET A 602 -12.22 18.83 -11.53
CA MET A 602 -12.56 19.72 -12.64
C MET A 602 -11.67 19.55 -13.89
N TRP A 603 -10.47 18.97 -13.75
CA TRP A 603 -9.60 18.65 -14.87
C TRP A 603 -9.86 17.25 -15.45
N MET A 604 -10.72 16.44 -14.83
CA MET A 604 -10.99 15.10 -15.30
C MET A 604 -11.84 15.11 -16.59
N PRO A 605 -11.55 14.20 -17.52
CA PRO A 605 -12.31 14.08 -18.74
C PRO A 605 -13.66 13.36 -18.49
N PRO A 606 -14.68 13.62 -19.32
CA PRO A 606 -16.05 13.13 -19.12
C PRO A 606 -16.16 11.59 -19.10
N GLU A 607 -15.38 10.88 -19.90
CA GLU A 607 -15.35 9.43 -19.96
C GLU A 607 -14.84 8.78 -18.67
N VAL A 608 -13.95 9.48 -17.95
CA VAL A 608 -13.43 9.03 -16.64
C VAL A 608 -14.44 9.36 -15.54
N LEU A 609 -15.06 10.54 -15.58
CA LEU A 609 -16.11 10.93 -14.63
C LEU A 609 -17.33 9.98 -14.68
N THR A 610 -17.67 9.51 -15.88
CA THR A 610 -18.78 8.57 -16.09
C THR A 610 -18.41 7.10 -15.80
N GLY A 611 -17.13 6.79 -15.62
CA GLY A 611 -16.63 5.42 -15.53
C GLY A 611 -16.78 4.62 -16.83
N SER A 612 -16.97 5.28 -17.97
CA SER A 612 -17.17 4.62 -19.28
C SER A 612 -15.85 4.19 -19.93
N ALA A 613 -14.72 4.79 -19.53
CA ALA A 613 -13.38 4.38 -19.96
C ALA A 613 -12.33 4.68 -18.89
N ASP A 614 -11.24 3.90 -18.90
CA ASP A 614 -10.04 4.18 -18.10
C ASP A 614 -9.33 5.45 -18.57
N TYR A 615 -8.62 6.11 -17.65
CA TYR A 615 -7.84 7.29 -17.96
C TYR A 615 -6.71 6.97 -18.96
N SER A 616 -6.68 7.70 -20.09
CA SER A 616 -5.77 7.48 -21.22
C SER A 616 -4.97 8.74 -21.57
N ALA A 617 -4.09 8.66 -22.59
CA ALA A 617 -3.36 9.81 -23.13
C ALA A 617 -4.32 10.93 -23.59
N ALA A 618 -5.50 10.59 -24.13
CA ALA A 618 -6.53 11.56 -24.49
C ALA A 618 -7.13 12.28 -23.27
N GLY A 619 -7.03 11.69 -22.07
CA GLY A 619 -7.39 12.33 -20.81
C GLY A 619 -6.43 13.46 -20.44
N ASP A 620 -5.12 13.26 -20.63
CA ASP A 620 -4.12 14.34 -20.44
C ASP A 620 -4.34 15.49 -21.43
N ILE A 621 -4.75 15.19 -22.67
CA ILE A 621 -5.10 16.21 -23.67
C ILE A 621 -6.32 17.02 -23.23
N TYR A 622 -7.34 16.37 -22.67
CA TYR A 622 -8.49 17.08 -22.11
C TYR A 622 -8.05 18.02 -20.98
N ALA A 623 -7.25 17.53 -20.04
CA ALA A 623 -6.72 18.34 -18.93
C ALA A 623 -5.86 19.53 -19.43
N LEU A 624 -5.07 19.34 -20.50
CA LEU A 624 -4.38 20.44 -21.18
C LEU A 624 -5.36 21.50 -21.72
N GLY A 625 -6.48 21.08 -22.29
CA GLY A 625 -7.56 21.98 -22.73
C GLY A 625 -8.15 22.80 -21.57
N VAL A 626 -8.34 22.18 -20.41
CA VAL A 626 -8.78 22.87 -19.18
C VAL A 626 -7.73 23.90 -18.74
N ILE A 627 -6.44 23.53 -18.70
CA ILE A 627 -5.34 24.45 -18.35
C ILE A 627 -5.26 25.62 -19.34
N LEU A 628 -5.45 25.40 -20.64
CA LEU A 628 -5.50 26.48 -21.64
C LEU A 628 -6.62 27.48 -21.34
N SER A 629 -7.78 27.01 -20.88
CA SER A 629 -8.87 27.89 -20.45
C SER A 629 -8.53 28.70 -19.21
N GLU A 630 -7.76 28.14 -18.26
CA GLU A 630 -7.27 28.87 -17.09
C GLU A 630 -6.20 29.91 -17.47
N ILE A 631 -5.26 29.56 -18.36
CA ILE A 631 -4.24 30.49 -18.88
C ILE A 631 -4.89 31.68 -19.59
N ASP A 632 -6.00 31.44 -20.28
CA ASP A 632 -6.78 32.50 -20.94
C ASP A 632 -7.55 33.37 -19.94
N THR A 633 -8.39 32.74 -19.10
CA THR A 633 -9.37 33.43 -18.25
C THR A 633 -8.82 33.91 -16.92
N HIS A 634 -7.69 33.33 -16.48
CA HIS A 634 -7.08 33.49 -15.16
C HIS A 634 -7.99 33.08 -14.00
N SER A 635 -9.13 32.46 -14.29
CA SER A 635 -10.11 32.00 -13.31
C SER A 635 -9.95 30.50 -13.05
N LEU A 636 -10.60 29.95 -12.03
CA LEU A 636 -10.67 28.50 -11.87
C LEU A 636 -11.54 27.89 -12.99
N PRO A 637 -11.35 26.58 -13.32
CA PRO A 637 -12.19 25.92 -14.29
C PRO A 637 -13.69 26.06 -13.95
N TYR A 638 -14.52 26.29 -14.97
CA TYR A 638 -15.98 26.43 -14.89
C TYR A 638 -16.52 27.60 -14.04
N GLU A 639 -15.68 28.49 -13.51
CA GLU A 639 -16.13 29.59 -12.65
C GLU A 639 -17.01 30.62 -13.38
N ASN A 640 -16.78 30.79 -14.69
CA ASN A 640 -17.52 31.70 -15.55
C ASN A 640 -18.86 31.12 -16.10
N VAL A 641 -19.16 29.84 -15.81
CA VAL A 641 -20.38 29.15 -16.30
C VAL A 641 -21.67 29.73 -15.70
N HIS A 642 -21.59 30.39 -14.54
CA HIS A 642 -22.71 31.11 -13.95
C HIS A 642 -23.28 32.23 -14.84
N SER A 643 -22.53 32.71 -15.84
CA SER A 643 -23.01 33.69 -16.81
C SER A 643 -23.88 33.06 -17.93
N VAL A 644 -23.73 31.76 -18.18
CA VAL A 644 -24.39 31.03 -19.27
C VAL A 644 -25.74 30.49 -18.84
N VAL A 645 -25.84 29.98 -17.61
CA VAL A 645 -27.10 29.60 -16.98
C VAL A 645 -27.64 30.85 -16.29
N ARG A 646 -28.67 31.51 -16.84
CA ARG A 646 -29.33 32.73 -16.29
C ARG A 646 -29.95 32.50 -14.90
N SER A 647 -29.15 32.11 -13.92
CA SER A 647 -29.51 31.75 -12.55
C SER A 647 -28.63 32.53 -11.60
N SER A 648 -29.23 33.19 -10.62
CA SER A 648 -28.57 34.03 -9.62
C SER A 648 -27.91 33.24 -8.49
N ARG A 649 -27.90 31.90 -8.55
CA ARG A 649 -27.26 31.02 -7.56
C ARG A 649 -26.03 30.33 -8.14
N ARG A 650 -24.91 30.37 -7.40
CA ARG A 650 -23.72 29.55 -7.70
C ARG A 650 -24.10 28.07 -7.66
N MET A 651 -23.82 27.35 -8.75
CA MET A 651 -23.95 25.89 -8.84
C MET A 651 -22.94 25.20 -7.91
N SER A 652 -23.30 24.05 -7.36
CA SER A 652 -22.38 23.23 -6.58
C SER A 652 -21.36 22.54 -7.49
N ASP A 653 -20.17 22.23 -6.95
CA ASP A 653 -19.11 21.54 -7.69
C ASP A 653 -19.62 20.19 -8.25
N VAL A 654 -20.48 19.46 -7.51
CA VAL A 654 -21.14 18.22 -7.98
C VAL A 654 -22.01 18.46 -9.22
N ALA A 655 -22.80 19.54 -9.25
CA ALA A 655 -23.66 19.84 -10.39
C ALA A 655 -22.86 20.25 -11.63
N ILE A 656 -21.69 20.88 -11.43
CA ILE A 656 -20.77 21.18 -12.54
C ILE A 656 -20.23 19.87 -13.12
N LEU A 657 -19.73 18.95 -12.28
CA LEU A 657 -19.18 17.68 -12.73
C LEU A 657 -20.24 16.80 -13.42
N ASP A 658 -21.49 16.79 -12.95
CA ASP A 658 -22.61 16.08 -13.62
C ASP A 658 -22.90 16.64 -15.02
N LEU A 659 -22.84 17.96 -15.19
CA LEU A 659 -23.00 18.58 -16.51
C LEU A 659 -21.83 18.27 -17.44
N VAL A 660 -20.60 18.19 -16.93
CA VAL A 660 -19.43 17.77 -17.70
C VAL A 660 -19.57 16.31 -18.12
N ALA A 661 -19.87 15.41 -17.16
CA ALA A 661 -20.06 13.98 -17.38
C ALA A 661 -21.19 13.68 -18.39
N SER A 662 -22.27 14.48 -18.38
CA SER A 662 -23.38 14.35 -19.32
C SER A 662 -23.15 15.02 -20.68
N GLY A 663 -21.96 15.58 -20.93
CA GLY A 663 -21.61 16.18 -22.21
C GLY A 663 -22.29 17.54 -22.47
N LYS A 664 -22.73 18.23 -21.41
CA LYS A 664 -23.49 19.49 -21.51
C LYS A 664 -22.68 20.72 -21.16
N LEU A 665 -21.49 20.54 -20.58
CA LEU A 665 -20.65 21.64 -20.13
C LEU A 665 -19.18 21.37 -20.43
N GLN A 666 -18.49 22.41 -20.91
CA GLN A 666 -17.04 22.48 -21.10
C GLN A 666 -16.54 23.82 -20.55
N PRO A 667 -15.24 23.93 -20.20
CA PRO A 667 -14.61 25.22 -19.94
C PRO A 667 -14.77 26.17 -21.13
N SER A 668 -14.86 27.47 -20.86
CA SER A 668 -15.03 28.49 -21.90
C SER A 668 -13.85 29.45 -21.94
N PHE A 669 -13.61 30.00 -23.12
CA PHE A 669 -12.55 30.97 -23.38
C PHE A 669 -13.12 32.39 -23.45
N SER A 670 -12.34 33.35 -23.00
CA SER A 670 -12.60 34.78 -23.09
C SER A 670 -12.65 35.25 -24.55
N LEU A 671 -13.36 36.36 -24.78
CA LEU A 671 -13.41 37.03 -26.09
C LEU A 671 -12.02 37.51 -26.56
N GLY A 672 -11.10 37.75 -25.63
CA GLY A 672 -9.73 38.17 -25.90
C GLY A 672 -8.76 37.04 -26.26
N CYS A 673 -9.19 35.78 -26.18
CA CYS A 673 -8.39 34.63 -26.55
C CYS A 673 -8.10 34.63 -28.07
N PRO A 674 -6.83 34.46 -28.50
CA PRO A 674 -6.49 34.29 -29.91
C PRO A 674 -7.23 33.09 -30.53
N THR A 675 -7.76 33.25 -31.74
CA THR A 675 -8.61 32.24 -32.38
C THR A 675 -7.96 30.86 -32.44
N GLY A 676 -6.68 30.77 -32.83
CA GLY A 676 -6.00 29.47 -32.89
C GLY A 676 -5.76 28.80 -31.53
N VAL A 677 -5.62 29.58 -30.45
CA VAL A 677 -5.54 29.03 -29.08
C VAL A 677 -6.91 28.51 -28.65
N ARG A 678 -7.98 29.27 -28.92
CA ARG A 678 -9.35 28.86 -28.63
C ARG A 678 -9.73 27.59 -29.38
N GLU A 679 -9.47 27.52 -30.68
CA GLU A 679 -9.75 26.35 -31.51
C GLU A 679 -8.99 25.10 -31.02
N LEU A 680 -7.71 25.26 -30.64
CA LEU A 680 -6.95 24.16 -30.04
C LEU A 680 -7.56 23.71 -28.71
N GLY A 681 -7.87 24.66 -27.82
CA GLY A 681 -8.45 24.39 -26.52
C GLY A 681 -9.80 23.69 -26.60
N GLU A 682 -10.71 24.18 -27.46
CA GLU A 682 -12.01 23.56 -27.73
C GLU A 682 -11.86 22.14 -28.29
N LYS A 683 -10.88 21.92 -29.19
CA LYS A 683 -10.62 20.59 -29.73
C LYS A 683 -10.07 19.63 -28.66
N CYS A 684 -9.19 20.10 -27.77
CA CYS A 684 -8.72 19.33 -26.62
C CYS A 684 -9.86 18.93 -25.67
N LEU A 685 -10.87 19.79 -25.54
CA LEU A 685 -12.02 19.59 -24.66
C LEU A 685 -13.13 18.71 -25.25
N SER A 686 -12.97 18.17 -26.47
CA SER A 686 -13.97 17.31 -27.13
C SER A 686 -14.45 16.17 -26.21
N PHE A 687 -15.76 15.92 -26.18
CA PHE A 687 -16.34 14.90 -25.30
C PHE A 687 -15.89 13.50 -25.70
N ASP A 688 -15.84 13.20 -27.00
CA ASP A 688 -15.27 11.95 -27.51
C ASP A 688 -13.73 12.01 -27.42
N PRO A 689 -13.08 11.07 -26.71
CA PRO A 689 -11.62 11.02 -26.60
C PRO A 689 -10.90 10.89 -27.96
N SER A 690 -11.54 10.27 -28.96
CA SER A 690 -10.95 10.04 -30.28
C SER A 690 -10.90 11.29 -31.16
N ASP A 691 -11.73 12.30 -30.87
CA ASP A 691 -11.75 13.58 -31.57
C ASP A 691 -10.66 14.54 -31.08
N ARG A 692 -10.07 14.25 -29.91
CA ARG A 692 -9.02 15.06 -29.29
C ARG A 692 -7.71 14.92 -30.07
N PRO A 693 -6.93 16.01 -30.21
CA PRO A 693 -5.64 15.94 -30.88
C PRO A 693 -4.65 15.11 -30.07
N THR A 694 -3.61 14.57 -30.70
CA THR A 694 -2.46 14.01 -29.97
C THR A 694 -1.58 15.13 -29.41
N ALA A 695 -0.75 14.83 -28.41
CA ALA A 695 0.20 15.82 -27.87
C ALA A 695 1.10 16.41 -28.97
N LEU A 696 1.48 15.59 -29.97
CA LEU A 696 2.28 16.05 -31.11
C LEU A 696 1.52 17.04 -31.99
N GLN A 697 0.22 16.80 -32.22
CA GLN A 697 -0.62 17.74 -32.95
C GLN A 697 -0.77 19.06 -32.19
N CYS A 698 -0.91 19.03 -30.85
CA CYS A 698 -0.89 20.23 -30.03
C CYS A 698 0.42 21.02 -30.19
N VAL A 699 1.58 20.34 -30.14
CA VAL A 699 2.90 20.97 -30.36
C VAL A 699 2.98 21.64 -31.73
N ILE A 700 2.50 21.00 -32.79
CA ILE A 700 2.52 21.56 -34.15
C ILE A 700 1.71 22.86 -34.21
N VAL A 701 0.50 22.86 -33.64
CA VAL A 701 -0.38 24.04 -33.62
C VAL A 701 0.24 25.17 -32.79
N LEU A 702 0.70 24.87 -31.57
CA LEU A 702 1.30 25.86 -30.66
C LEU A 702 2.58 26.48 -31.25
N ARG A 703 3.42 25.68 -31.91
CA ARG A 703 4.62 26.18 -32.59
C ARG A 703 4.28 27.17 -33.70
N ALA A 704 3.23 26.90 -34.48
CA ALA A 704 2.77 27.81 -35.53
C ALA A 704 2.28 29.14 -34.92
N LEU A 705 1.51 29.08 -33.84
CA LEU A 705 1.00 30.27 -33.14
C LEU A 705 2.11 31.14 -32.55
N ILE A 706 3.16 30.51 -31.97
CA ILE A 706 4.35 31.24 -31.48
C ILE A 706 5.06 31.95 -32.64
N ALA A 707 5.27 31.26 -33.76
CA ALA A 707 5.93 31.82 -34.93
C ALA A 707 5.17 33.02 -35.54
N ASP A 708 3.84 32.96 -35.58
CA ASP A 708 3.00 34.04 -36.07
C ASP A 708 2.96 35.23 -35.10
N GLY A 709 2.97 34.99 -33.79
CA GLY A 709 3.07 36.02 -32.76
C GLY A 709 4.32 36.89 -32.92
N HIS A 710 5.48 36.27 -33.16
CA HIS A 710 6.74 36.99 -33.39
C HIS A 710 6.75 37.87 -34.64
N ARG A 711 6.03 37.48 -35.70
CA ARG A 711 5.93 38.27 -36.94
C ARG A 711 5.09 39.54 -36.78
N THR A 712 4.11 39.51 -35.86
CA THR A 712 3.23 40.67 -35.59
C THR A 712 3.84 41.70 -34.63
N SER A 713 4.84 41.31 -33.83
CA SER A 713 5.58 42.20 -32.92
C SER A 713 6.79 42.92 -33.53
N SER A 714 7.20 42.53 -34.75
CA SER A 714 8.35 43.10 -35.48
C SER A 714 7.98 44.15 -36.54
N VAL A 715 6.75 44.66 -36.50
CA VAL A 715 6.22 45.76 -37.32
C VAL A 715 5.70 46.83 -36.36
#